data_AF-C0CXA5-F1
#
_entry.id   AF-C0CXA5-F1
#
_cell.length_a   1.000
_cell.length_b   1.000
_cell.length_c   1.000
_cell.angle_alpha   90.00
_cell.angle_beta   90.00
_cell.angle_gamma   90.00
#
_symmetry.space_group_name_H-M   'P 1'
#
loop_
_entity.id
_entity.type
_entity.pdbx_description
1 polymer ?
#
loop_
_entity_poly.entity_id
_entity_poly.type
_entity_poly.pdbx_seq_one_letter_code
_entity_poly.pdbx_strand_id
1 'polypeptide(L)'
;MGMTIVILLLLYLALPFAELAAIIVLAVLNGQKKRRIDELNRELAAIRAEAVWRPENAPVSSEAESGFAVPRDSGDWLNSPSAPDFAQGFPLPAAEETLSAPASCGAVTYGPAQDWVETERAAQAPTQPDTPPAPAPIRPDTPPAIRQGTVALVVGVVFVILAGLIFATTAWRILPDLFKVVLVMAFSGIFFGASAIADHRLHIRATSKAFYILGSIFLFVAVLAVGFFRLFGPEFSLTGRHRYLLLLAGTVFTELALFAGLRKFTETVYAGCCLSGLTVAAALLTASFHPGRLGFALGLACYGLLVTGAAQFLMRRKTESALPGILRIFPMFATINLWGISALVLIVLGTGVTTAAAAFLMAGVHLFLGLGLGRNGGDSGEMCQAYLAMFSVQLLAGLWRLVAPETAAAGLYTVAAGLVILALLERGPVNSAAREALRLMGGVAGLLLFCGILLAGIADGGLTAHGFICMGLLTLDITLEALKFRNEALNGLHSLMTAAFLNYGIFYLPLSLNRHLLIAALVFSGLYLLGRRIKYPLASPAGELLFTVLAFGDAALLFTRAVMGAGSGSRYLMAAAAVLAFSATVESWTRRVEPLRQALPLAALGLPVLAVSILEVNLGIFGIGCEELFLAYLMIFMVWDILKRDRMQIGLGVLGACLGAAYFLIHYFRGQAVAQPFYLVSAAYLVVRSRGQEQRARAISVYGAWVLALAGVHTACYPYLALSVQRRLVVLAVLAAEYLLLRMRKPAQEMEGFFQIGFAVIYIAVMLGFYRGTGPELACLPVCLAAFAAVYVLTYRTGGLNLHLLTAAVTLWLPAALIGRYQIGEERVYGATLAFLLVFGGLLRAKWRILEPDERQKPGVRADWFCVLATPALLVMAIAAPGREWRFACILAGIACALQYAALKPLRRAAFTAAGTLAVLAFWAQPFITWPELIRLEISLIPAAVYIRSLEAVWGKSRWMYNLQTALYGLCLLALTLDAFATNRLADALILEGVCLAVLVPSCAGKCRRWAFISGGTALGVALYVTRSFWLSISWWVYLLAAGIGLILFAARNEMKKR
;
A
#
# COMPACT_ATOMS: atom_id res chain seq x y z
N MET A 1 10.07 -37.40 21.21
CA MET A 1 10.08 -38.22 19.97
C MET A 1 8.80 -38.07 19.11
N GLY A 2 7.61 -37.82 19.71
CA GLY A 2 6.36 -37.70 18.94
C GLY A 2 6.22 -36.45 18.06
N MET A 3 6.73 -35.29 18.49
CA MET A 3 6.50 -34.02 17.78
C MET A 3 7.26 -33.90 16.45
N THR A 4 8.48 -34.44 16.36
CA THR A 4 9.27 -34.46 15.11
C THR A 4 8.65 -35.40 14.07
N ILE A 5 8.02 -36.49 14.52
CA ILE A 5 7.33 -37.44 13.65
C ILE A 5 6.02 -36.84 13.15
N VAL A 6 5.28 -36.09 13.98
CA VAL A 6 4.07 -35.36 13.56
C VAL A 6 4.42 -34.23 12.58
N ILE A 7 5.50 -33.50 12.80
CA ILE A 7 6.00 -32.48 11.85
C ILE A 7 6.45 -33.13 10.55
N LEU A 8 7.17 -34.26 10.61
CA LEU A 8 7.52 -35.04 9.43
C LEU A 8 6.29 -35.57 8.69
N LEU A 9 5.25 -36.02 9.41
CA LEU A 9 3.99 -36.51 8.84
C LEU A 9 3.17 -35.37 8.21
N LEU A 10 3.20 -34.17 8.80
CA LEU A 10 2.56 -32.96 8.29
C LEU A 10 3.29 -32.39 7.07
N LEU A 11 4.63 -32.36 7.08
CA LEU A 11 5.43 -32.04 5.89
C LEU A 11 5.24 -33.09 4.78
N TYR A 12 5.15 -34.36 5.16
CA TYR A 12 4.92 -35.52 4.29
C TYR A 12 3.52 -35.53 3.66
N LEU A 13 2.49 -35.04 4.36
CA LEU A 13 1.16 -34.82 3.79
C LEU A 13 1.05 -33.49 3.03
N ALA A 14 1.89 -32.49 3.29
CA ALA A 14 1.81 -31.19 2.63
C ALA A 14 2.61 -31.13 1.32
N LEU A 15 3.77 -31.80 1.26
CA LEU A 15 4.70 -31.71 0.12
C LEU A 15 4.08 -32.18 -1.21
N PRO A 16 3.39 -33.34 -1.30
CA PRO A 16 2.78 -33.80 -2.55
C PRO A 16 1.62 -32.91 -3.00
N PHE A 17 0.89 -32.32 -2.05
CA PHE A 17 -0.21 -31.39 -2.34
C PHE A 17 0.31 -30.00 -2.74
N ALA A 18 1.44 -29.57 -2.19
CA ALA A 18 2.15 -28.36 -2.61
C ALA A 18 2.76 -28.53 -4.01
N GLU A 19 3.36 -29.69 -4.30
CA GLU A 19 3.84 -30.06 -5.64
C GLU A 19 2.69 -30.10 -6.64
N LEU A 20 1.56 -30.73 -6.26
CA LEU A 20 0.36 -30.77 -7.10
C LEU A 20 -0.24 -29.38 -7.32
N ALA A 21 -0.33 -28.55 -6.28
CA ALA A 21 -0.81 -27.17 -6.38
C ALA A 21 0.10 -26.34 -7.29
N ALA A 22 1.42 -26.47 -7.17
CA ALA A 22 2.38 -25.82 -8.05
C ALA A 22 2.24 -26.28 -9.51
N ILE A 23 2.07 -27.59 -9.74
CA ILE A 23 1.81 -28.15 -11.08
C ILE A 23 0.49 -27.63 -11.66
N ILE A 24 -0.57 -27.53 -10.86
CA ILE A 24 -1.88 -26.98 -11.27
C ILE A 24 -1.74 -25.50 -11.63
N VAL A 25 -1.12 -24.70 -10.77
CA VAL A 25 -0.91 -23.26 -10.99
C VAL A 25 -0.08 -23.03 -12.26
N LEU A 26 1.02 -23.76 -12.43
CA LEU A 26 1.86 -23.68 -13.63
C LEU A 26 1.12 -24.15 -14.89
N ALA A 27 0.31 -25.20 -14.81
CA ALA A 27 -0.51 -25.67 -15.92
C ALA A 27 -1.59 -24.64 -16.32
N VAL A 28 -2.20 -23.96 -15.34
CA VAL A 28 -3.19 -22.90 -15.58
C VAL A 28 -2.52 -21.66 -16.19
N LEU A 29 -1.40 -21.20 -15.63
CA LEU A 29 -0.64 -20.07 -16.15
C LEU A 29 -0.14 -20.33 -17.56
N ASN A 30 0.35 -21.53 -17.84
CA ASN A 30 0.79 -21.93 -19.18
C ASN A 30 -0.41 -22.03 -20.15
N GLY A 31 -1.57 -22.51 -19.67
CA GLY A 31 -2.81 -22.50 -20.43
C GLY A 31 -3.30 -21.07 -20.79
N GLN A 32 -3.16 -20.13 -19.86
CA GLN A 32 -3.45 -18.70 -20.11
C GLN A 32 -2.47 -18.08 -21.10
N LYS A 33 -1.17 -18.32 -20.95
CA LYS A 33 -0.14 -17.87 -21.90
C LYS A 33 -0.41 -18.42 -23.31
N LYS A 34 -0.76 -19.71 -23.43
CA LYS A 34 -1.08 -20.34 -24.72
C LYS A 34 -2.34 -19.73 -25.36
N ARG A 35 -3.41 -19.51 -24.59
CA ARG A 35 -4.60 -18.81 -25.08
C ARG A 35 -4.29 -17.39 -25.54
N ARG A 36 -3.42 -16.69 -24.82
CA ARG A 36 -2.98 -15.34 -25.20
C ARG A 36 -2.17 -15.34 -26.49
N ILE A 37 -1.31 -16.33 -26.69
CA ILE A 37 -0.57 -16.54 -27.95
C ILE A 37 -1.53 -16.89 -29.09
N ASP A 38 -2.54 -17.74 -28.85
CA ASP A 38 -3.55 -18.10 -29.85
C ASP A 38 -4.50 -16.92 -30.21
N GLU A 39 -4.76 -16.03 -29.25
CA GLU A 39 -5.43 -14.73 -29.48
C GLU A 39 -4.55 -13.80 -30.32
N LEU A 40 -3.30 -13.59 -29.90
CA LEU A 40 -2.34 -12.76 -30.64
C LEU A 40 -2.10 -13.28 -32.06
N ASN A 41 -2.02 -14.60 -32.26
CA ASN A 41 -1.90 -15.20 -33.59
C ASN A 41 -3.16 -15.03 -34.43
N ARG A 42 -4.36 -15.03 -33.80
CA ARG A 42 -5.62 -14.73 -34.49
C ARG A 42 -5.74 -13.25 -34.86
N GLU A 43 -5.31 -12.34 -33.97
CA GLU A 43 -5.18 -10.92 -34.26
C GLU A 43 -4.18 -10.70 -35.40
N LEU A 44 -3.02 -11.35 -35.38
CA LEU A 44 -2.02 -11.28 -36.44
C LEU A 44 -2.54 -11.84 -37.78
N ALA A 45 -3.32 -12.92 -37.73
CA ALA A 45 -3.96 -13.51 -38.91
C ALA A 45 -5.08 -12.62 -39.47
N ALA A 46 -5.85 -11.95 -38.61
CA ALA A 46 -6.87 -10.97 -39.00
C ALA A 46 -6.23 -9.73 -39.65
N ILE A 47 -5.13 -9.21 -39.07
CA ILE A 47 -4.34 -8.11 -39.65
C ILE A 47 -3.75 -8.53 -41.01
N ARG A 48 -3.24 -9.75 -41.14
CA ARG A 48 -2.77 -10.29 -42.44
C ARG A 48 -3.89 -10.47 -43.45
N ALA A 49 -5.10 -10.84 -43.02
CA ALA A 49 -6.26 -10.98 -43.90
C ALA A 49 -6.80 -9.62 -44.36
N GLU A 50 -6.79 -8.59 -43.49
CA GLU A 50 -7.11 -7.20 -43.86
C GLU A 50 -6.07 -6.61 -44.83
N ALA A 51 -4.79 -6.96 -44.68
CA ALA A 51 -3.74 -6.55 -45.61
C ALA A 51 -3.89 -7.17 -47.02
N VAL A 52 -4.57 -8.30 -47.16
CA VAL A 52 -4.84 -8.99 -48.44
C VAL A 52 -6.09 -8.42 -49.15
N TRP A 53 -6.94 -7.65 -48.45
CA TRP A 53 -8.20 -7.10 -48.97
C TRP A 53 -8.16 -5.59 -49.30
N ARG A 54 -6.97 -5.03 -49.56
CA ARG A 54 -6.88 -3.73 -50.25
C ARG A 54 -6.87 -3.96 -51.76
N PRO A 55 -7.84 -3.46 -52.54
CA PRO A 55 -7.73 -3.43 -53.99
C PRO A 55 -6.59 -2.48 -54.39
N GLU A 56 -5.72 -2.94 -55.30
CA GLU A 56 -4.85 -2.08 -56.10
C GLU A 56 -5.74 -1.06 -56.80
N ASN A 57 -5.75 0.18 -56.29
CA ASN A 57 -6.11 1.45 -56.95
C ASN A 57 -6.60 2.46 -55.89
N ALA A 58 -5.67 3.03 -55.14
CA ALA A 58 -5.87 4.32 -54.49
C ALA A 58 -4.54 5.11 -54.60
N PRO A 59 -4.56 6.38 -55.02
CA PRO A 59 -3.36 7.13 -55.34
C PRO A 59 -2.54 7.41 -54.07
N VAL A 60 -1.22 7.30 -54.24
CA VAL A 60 -0.21 7.69 -53.26
C VAL A 60 -0.41 9.17 -52.90
N SER A 61 -0.80 9.44 -51.65
CA SER A 61 -0.57 10.74 -51.01
C SER A 61 0.57 10.58 -50.01
N SER A 62 1.67 11.24 -50.32
CA SER A 62 2.90 11.32 -49.54
C SER A 62 2.65 11.89 -48.14
N GLU A 63 2.76 11.05 -47.11
CA GLU A 63 3.26 11.40 -45.78
C GLU A 63 3.30 10.13 -44.92
N ALA A 64 4.43 9.92 -44.22
CA ALA A 64 4.76 8.82 -43.30
C ALA A 64 5.37 7.52 -43.89
N GLU A 65 6.57 7.64 -44.49
CA GLU A 65 7.58 6.57 -44.38
C GLU A 65 8.52 6.88 -43.21
N SER A 66 8.23 6.34 -42.03
CA SER A 66 9.24 6.04 -41.02
C SER A 66 8.69 5.07 -39.97
N GLY A 67 9.15 3.82 -40.01
CA GLY A 67 9.08 2.92 -38.86
C GLY A 67 8.71 1.47 -39.17
N PHE A 68 9.74 0.69 -39.51
CA PHE A 68 10.03 -0.70 -39.09
C PHE A 68 10.44 -1.62 -40.25
N ALA A 69 11.68 -1.42 -40.71
CA ALA A 69 12.46 -2.49 -41.32
C ALA A 69 13.42 -3.04 -40.24
N VAL A 70 13.37 -4.36 -40.03
CA VAL A 70 14.32 -5.11 -39.21
C VAL A 70 15.61 -5.31 -40.00
N PRO A 71 16.81 -5.00 -39.46
CA PRO A 71 18.04 -5.54 -40.02
C PRO A 71 18.62 -6.65 -39.13
N ARG A 72 19.02 -7.73 -39.79
CA ARG A 72 19.97 -8.75 -39.31
C ARG A 72 21.40 -8.20 -39.39
N ASP A 73 22.18 -8.59 -38.39
CA ASP A 73 23.63 -8.81 -38.32
C ASP A 73 24.67 -7.75 -38.78
N SER A 74 25.52 -7.43 -37.80
CA SER A 74 26.99 -7.23 -37.87
C SER A 74 27.59 -5.94 -38.46
N GLY A 75 28.57 -5.39 -37.73
CA GLY A 75 29.65 -4.55 -38.27
C GLY A 75 29.85 -3.20 -37.59
N ASP A 76 31.05 -3.01 -37.02
CA ASP A 76 31.63 -1.80 -36.42
C ASP A 76 31.32 -0.48 -37.14
N TRP A 77 31.32 0.66 -36.42
CA TRP A 77 32.21 1.82 -36.67
C TRP A 77 32.15 2.86 -35.53
N LEU A 78 33.33 3.38 -35.23
CA LEU A 78 33.68 4.41 -34.25
C LEU A 78 33.39 5.86 -34.70
N ASN A 79 33.32 6.76 -33.70
CA ASN A 79 33.61 8.22 -33.70
C ASN A 79 32.54 9.25 -34.16
N SER A 80 31.88 9.87 -33.15
CA SER A 80 31.71 11.32 -32.81
C SER A 80 31.66 12.43 -33.89
N PRO A 81 31.20 13.69 -33.63
CA PRO A 81 30.65 14.32 -32.40
C PRO A 81 29.40 15.24 -32.61
N SER A 82 29.01 15.92 -31.53
CA SER A 82 28.33 17.25 -31.44
C SER A 82 26.81 17.39 -31.61
N ALA A 83 26.15 17.77 -30.50
CA ALA A 83 24.83 18.43 -30.42
C ALA A 83 24.92 19.93 -30.84
N PRO A 84 23.78 20.63 -30.97
CA PRO A 84 23.33 21.43 -29.81
C PRO A 84 21.80 21.53 -29.56
N ASP A 85 21.52 21.97 -28.34
CA ASP A 85 20.30 22.33 -27.60
C ASP A 85 19.07 22.88 -28.36
N PHE A 86 17.86 22.55 -27.88
CA PHE A 86 16.94 23.54 -27.26
C PHE A 86 15.78 22.87 -26.49
N ALA A 87 15.37 23.55 -25.41
CA ALA A 87 14.45 23.13 -24.37
C ALA A 87 12.95 23.28 -24.71
N GLN A 88 12.11 22.49 -24.01
CA GLN A 88 10.75 22.73 -23.47
C GLN A 88 10.03 21.37 -23.42
N GLY A 89 9.69 20.79 -22.26
CA GLY A 89 8.63 21.23 -21.36
C GLY A 89 7.47 20.22 -21.43
N PHE A 90 7.43 19.25 -20.52
CA PHE A 90 6.27 18.38 -20.27
C PHE A 90 5.47 18.94 -19.08
N PRO A 91 4.13 18.83 -19.06
CA PRO A 91 3.54 17.65 -18.44
C PRO A 91 2.28 17.06 -19.11
N LEU A 92 1.99 15.84 -18.64
CA LEU A 92 1.02 14.81 -19.01
C LEU A 92 -0.48 15.21 -18.99
N PRO A 93 -1.35 14.43 -19.66
CA PRO A 93 -2.77 14.73 -19.83
C PRO A 93 -3.66 14.11 -18.74
N ALA A 94 -4.66 14.86 -18.29
CA ALA A 94 -5.83 14.32 -17.62
C ALA A 94 -7.08 15.15 -17.99
N ALA A 95 -8.02 14.45 -18.64
CA ALA A 95 -9.47 14.64 -18.64
C ALA A 95 -10.08 16.05 -18.62
N GLU A 96 -10.79 16.41 -19.69
CA GLU A 96 -12.26 16.60 -19.72
C GLU A 96 -12.62 17.39 -20.97
N GLU A 97 -13.59 16.90 -21.75
CA GLU A 97 -14.51 17.83 -22.40
C GLU A 97 -15.90 17.19 -22.53
N THR A 98 -16.85 17.84 -21.89
CA THR A 98 -18.29 17.60 -21.98
C THR A 98 -18.95 18.82 -22.60
N LEU A 99 -20.03 18.57 -23.36
CA LEU A 99 -21.16 19.46 -23.69
C LEU A 99 -20.88 20.52 -24.78
N SER A 100 -21.77 20.86 -25.72
CA SER A 100 -23.22 20.64 -25.86
C SER A 100 -23.69 21.12 -27.26
N ALA A 101 -24.83 20.58 -27.72
CA ALA A 101 -25.66 20.98 -28.88
C ALA A 101 -26.16 22.47 -28.82
N PRO A 102 -26.93 23.07 -29.78
CA PRO A 102 -28.09 22.48 -30.50
C PRO A 102 -28.46 23.02 -31.93
N ALA A 103 -29.56 22.45 -32.49
CA ALA A 103 -30.48 22.99 -33.54
C ALA A 103 -29.94 23.04 -35.00
N SER A 104 -30.69 22.90 -36.10
CA SER A 104 -32.10 22.68 -36.47
C SER A 104 -32.19 22.62 -38.02
N CYS A 105 -33.28 22.04 -38.57
CA CYS A 105 -33.76 22.14 -39.98
C CYS A 105 -32.89 21.43 -41.06
N GLY A 106 -33.41 20.82 -42.12
CA GLY A 106 -34.76 20.63 -42.65
C GLY A 106 -34.65 20.17 -44.13
N ALA A 107 -35.38 19.10 -44.48
CA ALA A 107 -36.07 18.74 -45.74
C ALA A 107 -35.51 18.98 -47.18
N VAL A 108 -36.04 18.16 -48.12
CA VAL A 108 -36.19 18.25 -49.62
C VAL A 108 -35.46 17.09 -50.37
N THR A 109 -36.09 15.98 -50.82
CA THR A 109 -36.93 15.64 -52.04
C THR A 109 -36.32 16.03 -53.40
N TYR A 110 -36.36 15.33 -54.56
CA TYR A 110 -37.18 14.28 -55.22
C TYR A 110 -36.45 13.84 -56.55
N GLY A 111 -36.74 12.65 -57.13
CA GLY A 111 -36.83 12.44 -58.61
C GLY A 111 -35.81 11.52 -59.35
N PRO A 112 -36.14 10.97 -60.56
CA PRO A 112 -36.21 9.51 -60.79
C PRO A 112 -35.66 8.94 -62.16
N ALA A 113 -35.87 7.61 -62.36
CA ALA A 113 -36.09 6.81 -63.61
C ALA A 113 -34.89 6.34 -64.51
N GLN A 114 -34.69 5.00 -64.65
CA GLN A 114 -34.92 4.11 -65.85
C GLN A 114 -33.74 4.07 -66.86
N ASP A 115 -33.30 3.01 -67.56
CA ASP A 115 -33.87 1.75 -68.13
C ASP A 115 -32.75 0.76 -68.60
N TRP A 116 -33.17 -0.39 -69.19
CA TRP A 116 -32.49 -1.40 -70.07
C TRP A 116 -31.85 -2.63 -69.35
N VAL A 117 -32.30 -3.90 -69.41
CA VAL A 117 -32.90 -4.87 -70.40
C VAL A 117 -31.87 -5.84 -71.03
N GLU A 118 -32.02 -7.13 -70.67
CA GLU A 118 -31.77 -8.43 -71.38
C GLU A 118 -30.34 -8.77 -71.89
N THR A 119 -29.83 -10.01 -71.95
CA THR A 119 -30.44 -11.36 -72.06
C THR A 119 -29.45 -12.46 -71.63
N GLU A 120 -29.99 -13.65 -71.37
CA GLU A 120 -29.43 -14.90 -70.84
C GLU A 120 -28.35 -15.62 -71.67
N ARG A 121 -27.52 -16.45 -70.99
CA ARG A 121 -27.29 -17.88 -71.32
C ARG A 121 -26.63 -18.67 -70.17
N ALA A 122 -27.37 -19.70 -69.75
CA ALA A 122 -27.08 -20.92 -68.98
C ALA A 122 -25.60 -21.37 -68.82
N ALA A 123 -25.16 -22.08 -67.77
CA ALA A 123 -25.75 -22.63 -66.56
C ALA A 123 -24.61 -23.17 -65.67
N GLN A 124 -24.71 -23.00 -64.35
CA GLN A 124 -24.42 -24.01 -63.29
C GLN A 124 -24.51 -23.31 -61.92
N ALA A 125 -25.43 -23.78 -61.09
CA ALA A 125 -25.84 -23.14 -59.85
C ALA A 125 -24.82 -23.29 -58.70
N PRO A 126 -24.54 -22.21 -57.96
CA PRO A 126 -24.45 -22.22 -56.52
C PRO A 126 -25.74 -21.62 -55.93
N THR A 127 -26.35 -22.38 -55.03
CA THR A 127 -27.48 -21.96 -54.20
C THR A 127 -27.18 -20.64 -53.48
N GLN A 128 -28.16 -19.76 -53.54
CA GLN A 128 -28.26 -18.48 -52.86
C GLN A 128 -28.03 -18.65 -51.34
N PRO A 129 -27.40 -17.68 -50.66
CA PRO A 129 -27.31 -17.67 -49.20
C PRO A 129 -28.68 -17.35 -48.60
N ASP A 130 -29.25 -18.32 -47.88
CA ASP A 130 -30.45 -18.09 -47.08
C ASP A 130 -30.20 -16.97 -46.07
N THR A 131 -31.02 -15.93 -46.20
CA THR A 131 -31.11 -14.83 -45.25
C THR A 131 -31.51 -15.40 -43.88
N PRO A 132 -30.82 -15.08 -42.77
CA PRO A 132 -31.20 -15.61 -41.47
C PRO A 132 -32.60 -15.10 -41.09
N PRO A 133 -33.47 -15.96 -40.53
CA PRO A 133 -34.80 -15.55 -40.13
C PRO A 133 -34.70 -14.45 -39.06
N ALA A 134 -35.59 -13.45 -39.18
CA ALA A 134 -35.71 -12.38 -38.20
C ALA A 134 -35.82 -12.96 -36.77
N PRO A 135 -35.13 -12.36 -35.78
CA PRO A 135 -35.16 -12.89 -34.41
C PRO A 135 -36.60 -12.83 -33.89
N ALA A 136 -37.12 -13.98 -33.50
CA ALA A 136 -38.42 -14.07 -32.84
C ALA A 136 -38.44 -13.13 -31.61
N PRO A 137 -39.59 -12.49 -31.31
CA PRO A 137 -39.67 -11.59 -30.17
C PRO A 137 -39.30 -12.35 -28.90
N ILE A 138 -38.25 -11.86 -28.22
CA ILE A 138 -37.80 -12.37 -26.92
C ILE A 138 -38.97 -12.20 -25.95
N ARG A 139 -39.65 -13.30 -25.63
CA ARG A 139 -40.61 -13.32 -24.51
C ARG A 139 -39.82 -12.93 -23.25
N PRO A 140 -40.30 -11.99 -22.43
CA PRO A 140 -39.65 -11.69 -21.17
C PRO A 140 -39.64 -12.97 -20.32
N ASP A 141 -38.45 -13.42 -19.93
CA ASP A 141 -38.26 -14.55 -19.03
C ASP A 141 -39.00 -14.28 -17.72
N THR A 142 -40.22 -14.80 -17.60
CA THR A 142 -40.85 -14.98 -16.30
C THR A 142 -39.93 -15.86 -15.46
N PRO A 143 -39.36 -15.37 -14.34
CA PRO A 143 -38.50 -16.20 -13.53
C PRO A 143 -39.32 -17.40 -13.07
N PRO A 144 -38.78 -18.63 -13.21
CA PRO A 144 -39.56 -19.85 -13.16
C PRO A 144 -40.44 -19.82 -11.93
N ALA A 145 -41.74 -20.04 -12.11
CA ALA A 145 -42.60 -20.37 -10.99
C ALA A 145 -41.87 -21.48 -10.25
N ILE A 146 -41.47 -21.23 -9.00
CA ILE A 146 -40.76 -22.21 -8.20
C ILE A 146 -41.66 -23.44 -8.18
N ARG A 147 -41.25 -24.47 -8.92
CA ARG A 147 -42.06 -25.66 -9.16
C ARG A 147 -42.18 -26.35 -7.81
N GLN A 148 -43.40 -26.72 -7.42
CA GLN A 148 -43.65 -27.43 -6.17
C GLN A 148 -42.72 -28.66 -6.00
N GLY A 149 -42.32 -29.30 -7.11
CA GLY A 149 -41.30 -30.37 -7.11
C GLY A 149 -39.89 -29.92 -6.73
N THR A 150 -39.45 -28.73 -7.14
CA THR A 150 -38.13 -28.19 -6.77
C THR A 150 -38.07 -27.79 -5.30
N VAL A 151 -39.16 -27.28 -4.74
CA VAL A 151 -39.26 -27.00 -3.29
C VAL A 151 -39.25 -28.29 -2.50
N ALA A 152 -40.04 -29.29 -2.92
CA ALA A 152 -40.04 -30.62 -2.28
C ALA A 152 -38.65 -31.28 -2.34
N LEU A 153 -37.93 -31.13 -3.46
CA LEU A 153 -36.57 -31.63 -3.61
C LEU A 153 -35.60 -30.94 -2.63
N VAL A 154 -35.59 -29.60 -2.59
CA VAL A 154 -34.68 -28.84 -1.72
C VAL A 154 -34.96 -29.12 -0.24
N VAL A 155 -36.24 -29.13 0.15
CA VAL A 155 -36.66 -29.46 1.53
C VAL A 155 -36.30 -30.91 1.87
N GLY A 156 -36.52 -31.85 0.95
CA GLY A 156 -36.17 -33.26 1.13
C GLY A 156 -34.66 -33.48 1.31
N VAL A 157 -33.82 -32.79 0.53
CA VAL A 157 -32.35 -32.84 0.67
C VAL A 157 -31.91 -32.28 2.02
N VAL A 158 -32.49 -31.16 2.49
CA VAL A 158 -32.19 -30.60 3.81
C VAL A 158 -32.53 -31.58 4.92
N PHE A 159 -33.67 -32.28 4.84
CA PHE A 159 -34.06 -33.29 5.84
C PHE A 159 -33.13 -34.51 5.85
N VAL A 160 -32.67 -34.98 4.69
CA VAL A 160 -31.69 -36.07 4.60
C VAL A 160 -30.34 -35.65 5.19
N ILE A 161 -29.88 -34.43 4.93
CA ILE A 161 -28.64 -33.89 5.53
C ILE A 161 -28.76 -33.80 7.05
N LEU A 162 -29.89 -33.29 7.55
CA LEU A 162 -30.16 -33.21 9.00
C LEU A 162 -30.17 -34.60 9.64
N ALA A 163 -30.81 -35.58 9.01
CA ALA A 163 -30.85 -36.96 9.47
C ALA A 163 -29.45 -37.59 9.51
N GLY A 164 -28.62 -37.35 8.48
CA GLY A 164 -27.23 -37.80 8.45
C GLY A 164 -26.37 -37.19 9.55
N LEU A 165 -26.55 -35.90 9.85
CA LEU A 165 -25.86 -35.20 10.93
C LEU A 165 -26.25 -35.74 12.31
N ILE A 166 -27.54 -36.02 12.51
CA ILE A 166 -28.04 -36.61 13.76
C ILE A 166 -27.55 -38.06 13.91
N PHE A 167 -27.54 -38.85 12.83
CA PHE A 167 -26.99 -40.21 12.83
C PHE A 167 -25.50 -40.25 13.20
N ALA A 168 -24.69 -39.37 12.61
CA ALA A 168 -23.26 -39.27 12.88
C ALA A 168 -22.94 -38.91 14.34
N THR A 169 -23.81 -38.14 15.00
CA THR A 169 -23.60 -37.67 16.38
C THR A 169 -24.16 -38.61 17.45
N THR A 170 -25.18 -39.41 17.12
CA THR A 170 -25.91 -40.22 18.11
C THR A 170 -25.74 -41.74 17.93
N ALA A 171 -25.73 -42.26 16.70
CA ALA A 171 -25.73 -43.71 16.43
C ALA A 171 -24.33 -44.29 16.15
N TRP A 172 -23.39 -43.48 15.67
CA TRP A 172 -22.01 -43.91 15.34
C TRP A 172 -21.27 -44.59 16.52
N ARG A 173 -21.56 -44.16 17.76
CA ARG A 173 -20.93 -44.70 18.98
C ARG A 173 -21.34 -46.14 19.31
N ILE A 174 -22.48 -46.60 18.80
CA ILE A 174 -23.12 -47.86 19.20
C ILE A 174 -22.66 -49.03 18.31
N LEU A 175 -22.10 -48.76 17.12
CA LEU A 175 -21.73 -49.80 16.14
C LEU A 175 -20.42 -50.54 16.50
N PRO A 176 -20.30 -51.86 16.25
CA PRO A 176 -19.05 -52.61 16.37
C PRO A 176 -17.95 -52.14 15.39
N ASP A 177 -16.69 -52.26 15.78
CA ASP A 177 -15.56 -51.67 15.03
C ASP A 177 -15.33 -52.30 13.65
N LEU A 178 -15.46 -53.63 13.52
CA LEU A 178 -15.41 -54.31 12.21
C LEU A 178 -16.50 -53.79 11.26
N PHE A 179 -17.70 -53.53 11.78
CA PHE A 179 -18.81 -53.01 10.98
C PHE A 179 -18.56 -51.58 10.51
N LYS A 180 -17.90 -50.74 11.33
CA LYS A 180 -17.45 -49.40 10.91
C LYS A 180 -16.47 -49.49 9.74
N VAL A 181 -15.52 -50.43 9.78
CA VAL A 181 -14.53 -50.62 8.69
C VAL A 181 -15.21 -51.11 7.41
N VAL A 182 -16.10 -52.09 7.50
CA VAL A 182 -16.87 -52.59 6.35
C VAL A 182 -17.75 -51.48 5.76
N LEU A 183 -18.38 -50.66 6.61
CA LEU A 183 -19.17 -49.51 6.17
C LEU A 183 -18.32 -48.47 5.43
N VAL A 184 -17.11 -48.18 5.92
CA VAL A 184 -16.14 -47.29 5.26
C VAL A 184 -15.68 -47.86 3.91
N MET A 185 -15.40 -49.17 3.84
CA MET A 185 -15.05 -49.84 2.59
C MET A 185 -16.22 -49.85 1.60
N ALA A 186 -17.46 -50.02 2.07
CA ALA A 186 -18.66 -50.00 1.24
C ALA A 186 -18.84 -48.64 0.54
N PHE A 187 -18.49 -47.52 1.19
CA PHE A 187 -18.48 -46.21 0.53
C PHE A 187 -17.54 -46.15 -0.67
N SER A 188 -16.35 -46.78 -0.61
CA SER A 188 -15.46 -46.87 -1.77
C SER A 188 -16.13 -47.61 -2.94
N GLY A 189 -16.78 -48.75 -2.66
CA GLY A 189 -17.54 -49.51 -3.65
C GLY A 189 -18.70 -48.72 -4.26
N ILE A 190 -19.44 -47.98 -3.44
CA ILE A 190 -20.54 -47.10 -3.89
C ILE A 190 -19.99 -46.01 -4.81
N PHE A 191 -18.85 -45.39 -4.48
CA PHE A 191 -18.25 -44.33 -5.32
C PHE A 191 -17.69 -44.88 -6.63
N PHE A 192 -17.05 -46.04 -6.64
CA PHE A 192 -16.64 -46.68 -7.91
C PHE A 192 -17.85 -47.09 -8.76
N GLY A 193 -18.92 -47.61 -8.14
CA GLY A 193 -20.18 -47.91 -8.81
C GLY A 193 -20.84 -46.65 -9.40
N ALA A 194 -20.90 -45.56 -8.62
CA ALA A 194 -21.40 -44.26 -9.09
C ALA A 194 -20.52 -43.69 -10.21
N SER A 195 -19.20 -43.88 -10.15
CA SER A 195 -18.27 -43.50 -11.23
C SER A 195 -18.53 -44.26 -12.52
N ALA A 196 -18.79 -45.58 -12.44
CA ALA A 196 -19.13 -46.41 -13.58
C ALA A 196 -20.50 -46.05 -14.17
N ILE A 197 -21.51 -45.80 -13.34
CA ILE A 197 -22.85 -45.37 -13.79
C ILE A 197 -22.77 -43.97 -14.43
N ALA A 198 -22.05 -43.04 -13.82
CA ALA A 198 -21.86 -41.69 -14.35
C ALA A 198 -21.20 -41.70 -15.74
N ASP A 199 -20.31 -42.66 -16.00
CA ASP A 199 -19.61 -42.81 -17.27
C ASP A 199 -20.43 -43.57 -18.33
N HIS A 200 -20.98 -44.73 -17.96
CA HIS A 200 -21.65 -45.64 -18.90
C HIS A 200 -23.12 -45.29 -19.14
N ARG A 201 -23.85 -44.81 -18.12
CA ARG A 201 -25.30 -44.52 -18.22
C ARG A 201 -25.58 -43.02 -18.43
N LEU A 202 -24.78 -42.14 -17.82
CA LEU A 202 -25.02 -40.69 -17.85
C LEU A 202 -24.05 -39.92 -18.77
N HIS A 203 -22.96 -40.55 -19.22
CA HIS A 203 -21.91 -39.96 -20.07
C HIS A 203 -21.31 -38.64 -19.52
N ILE A 204 -21.24 -38.46 -18.20
CA ILE A 204 -20.67 -37.27 -17.54
C ILE A 204 -19.26 -37.56 -17.03
N ARG A 205 -18.25 -37.34 -17.88
CA ARG A 205 -16.83 -37.66 -17.58
C ARG A 205 -16.29 -36.95 -16.34
N ALA A 206 -16.63 -35.68 -16.12
CA ALA A 206 -16.13 -34.90 -14.97
C ALA A 206 -16.62 -35.49 -13.63
N THR A 207 -17.91 -35.85 -13.57
CA THR A 207 -18.54 -36.48 -12.40
C THR A 207 -18.03 -37.91 -12.19
N SER A 208 -17.81 -38.67 -13.27
CA SER A 208 -17.19 -39.99 -13.19
C SER A 208 -15.78 -39.94 -12.59
N LYS A 209 -14.96 -38.97 -13.02
CA LYS A 209 -13.60 -38.75 -12.49
C LYS A 209 -13.61 -38.39 -11.01
N ALA A 210 -14.50 -37.49 -10.59
CA ALA A 210 -14.64 -37.09 -9.19
C ALA A 210 -15.00 -38.29 -8.29
N PHE A 211 -15.99 -39.09 -8.70
CA PHE A 211 -16.36 -40.30 -7.97
C PHE A 211 -15.27 -41.38 -8.01
N TYR A 212 -14.48 -41.49 -9.09
CA TYR A 212 -13.37 -42.42 -9.18
C TYR A 212 -12.26 -42.07 -8.19
N ILE A 213 -11.83 -40.80 -8.15
CA ILE A 213 -10.83 -40.29 -7.21
C ILE A 213 -11.33 -40.46 -5.78
N LEU A 214 -12.61 -40.15 -5.51
CA LEU A 214 -13.21 -40.33 -4.19
C LEU A 214 -13.21 -41.82 -3.78
N GLY A 215 -13.56 -42.73 -4.70
CA GLY A 215 -13.44 -44.17 -4.48
C GLY A 215 -12.03 -44.60 -4.09
N SER A 216 -11.00 -44.09 -4.80
CA SER A 216 -9.59 -44.37 -4.50
C SER A 216 -9.15 -43.82 -3.15
N ILE A 217 -9.58 -42.61 -2.75
CA ILE A 217 -9.28 -42.05 -1.42
C ILE A 217 -9.93 -42.90 -0.32
N PHE A 218 -11.18 -43.35 -0.52
CA PHE A 218 -11.86 -44.20 0.46
C PHE A 218 -11.20 -45.59 0.61
N LEU A 219 -10.46 -46.09 -0.39
CA LEU A 219 -9.60 -47.28 -0.21
C LEU A 219 -8.47 -47.01 0.79
N PHE A 220 -7.80 -45.85 0.69
CA PHE A 220 -6.80 -45.44 1.68
C PHE A 220 -7.41 -45.33 3.08
N VAL A 221 -8.57 -44.67 3.20
CA VAL A 221 -9.29 -44.48 4.47
C VAL A 221 -9.73 -45.82 5.05
N ALA A 222 -10.12 -46.79 4.22
CA ALA A 222 -10.44 -48.13 4.69
C ALA A 222 -9.22 -48.83 5.32
N VAL A 223 -8.04 -48.74 4.69
CA VAL A 223 -6.79 -49.28 5.26
C VAL A 223 -6.38 -48.55 6.55
N LEU A 224 -6.60 -47.24 6.64
CA LEU A 224 -6.41 -46.50 7.89
C LEU A 224 -7.38 -46.93 8.98
N ALA A 225 -8.65 -47.15 8.64
CA ALA A 225 -9.68 -47.59 9.58
C ALA A 225 -9.33 -48.98 10.14
N VAL A 226 -8.85 -49.91 9.30
CA VAL A 226 -8.30 -51.21 9.72
C VAL A 226 -7.19 -51.04 10.77
N GLY A 227 -6.26 -50.11 10.54
CA GLY A 227 -5.17 -49.82 11.48
C GLY A 227 -5.58 -49.05 12.73
N PHE A 228 -6.59 -48.18 12.64
CA PHE A 228 -7.14 -47.41 13.76
C PHE A 228 -7.89 -48.32 14.74
N PHE A 229 -8.73 -49.20 14.22
CA PHE A 229 -9.46 -50.20 15.00
C PHE A 229 -8.64 -51.46 15.33
N ARG A 230 -7.35 -51.48 14.96
CA ARG A 230 -6.38 -52.55 15.28
C ARG A 230 -6.82 -53.95 14.84
N LEU A 231 -7.50 -54.06 13.70
CA LEU A 231 -8.05 -55.34 13.21
C LEU A 231 -6.97 -56.38 12.85
N PHE A 232 -5.76 -55.93 12.48
CA PHE A 232 -4.59 -56.80 12.22
C PHE A 232 -3.62 -56.89 13.42
N GLY A 233 -4.09 -56.56 14.61
CA GLY A 233 -3.30 -56.57 15.84
C GLY A 233 -2.56 -55.25 16.14
N PRO A 234 -1.92 -55.15 17.33
CA PRO A 234 -1.32 -53.90 17.80
C PRO A 234 -0.08 -53.46 17.02
N GLU A 235 0.65 -54.39 16.40
CA GLU A 235 1.86 -54.09 15.62
C GLU A 235 1.56 -53.42 14.27
N PHE A 236 0.43 -53.77 13.65
CA PHE A 236 -0.13 -53.18 12.42
C PHE A 236 -1.19 -52.12 12.74
N SER A 237 -0.92 -51.28 13.74
CA SER A 237 -1.75 -50.13 14.09
C SER A 237 -1.06 -48.82 13.72
N LEU A 238 -1.81 -47.71 13.69
CA LEU A 238 -1.24 -46.37 13.44
C LEU A 238 -0.20 -45.95 14.48
N THR A 239 -0.21 -46.60 15.65
CA THR A 239 0.75 -46.42 16.75
C THR A 239 1.80 -47.54 16.84
N GLY A 240 1.72 -48.56 15.99
CA GLY A 240 2.56 -49.76 16.05
C GLY A 240 3.91 -49.63 15.34
N ARG A 241 4.77 -50.64 15.51
CA ARG A 241 6.12 -50.72 14.92
C ARG A 241 6.09 -50.72 13.39
N HIS A 242 5.08 -51.36 12.78
CA HIS A 242 4.95 -51.48 11.32
C HIS A 242 4.04 -50.41 10.70
N ARG A 243 3.84 -49.27 11.37
CA ARG A 243 2.98 -48.17 10.88
C ARG A 243 3.32 -47.67 9.48
N TYR A 244 4.61 -47.57 9.12
CA TYR A 244 5.01 -47.10 7.79
C TYR A 244 4.71 -48.13 6.71
N LEU A 245 4.74 -49.42 7.06
CA LEU A 245 4.36 -50.51 6.16
C LEU A 245 2.83 -50.55 5.95
N LEU A 246 2.05 -50.29 7.01
CA LEU A 246 0.60 -50.13 6.91
C LEU A 246 0.21 -48.92 6.03
N LEU A 247 0.86 -47.78 6.23
CA LEU A 247 0.66 -46.59 5.38
C LEU A 247 1.12 -46.85 3.94
N LEU A 248 2.20 -47.61 3.75
CA LEU A 248 2.68 -48.00 2.42
C LEU A 248 1.66 -48.89 1.72
N ALA A 249 1.09 -49.87 2.42
CA ALA A 249 0.04 -50.72 1.86
C ALA A 249 -1.15 -49.89 1.40
N GLY A 250 -1.64 -48.95 2.23
CA GLY A 250 -2.73 -48.04 1.85
C GLY A 250 -2.38 -47.20 0.62
N THR A 251 -1.17 -46.64 0.58
CA THR A 251 -0.70 -45.82 -0.55
C THR A 251 -0.59 -46.65 -1.82
N VAL A 252 -0.05 -47.87 -1.75
CA VAL A 252 0.05 -48.79 -2.89
C VAL A 252 -1.31 -49.18 -3.43
N PHE A 253 -2.29 -49.52 -2.59
CA PHE A 253 -3.66 -49.81 -3.06
C PHE A 253 -4.29 -48.61 -3.76
N THR A 254 -4.05 -47.40 -3.24
CA THR A 254 -4.56 -46.15 -3.82
C THR A 254 -3.87 -45.83 -5.14
N GLU A 255 -2.55 -45.98 -5.21
CA GLU A 255 -1.76 -45.76 -6.42
C GLU A 255 -2.13 -46.74 -7.52
N LEU A 256 -2.29 -48.04 -7.20
CA LEU A 256 -2.73 -49.03 -8.18
C LEU A 256 -4.10 -48.66 -8.78
N ALA A 257 -5.02 -48.18 -7.95
CA ALA A 257 -6.32 -47.68 -8.42
C ALA A 257 -6.18 -46.42 -9.30
N LEU A 258 -5.33 -45.46 -8.90
CA LEU A 258 -5.10 -44.23 -9.67
C LEU A 258 -4.40 -44.50 -11.01
N PHE A 259 -3.40 -45.38 -11.05
CA PHE A 259 -2.72 -45.83 -12.27
C PHE A 259 -3.66 -46.61 -13.19
N ALA A 260 -4.55 -47.45 -12.65
CA ALA A 260 -5.60 -48.09 -13.45
C ALA A 260 -6.52 -47.04 -14.10
N GLY A 261 -6.82 -45.95 -13.38
CA GLY A 261 -7.56 -44.80 -13.88
C GLY A 261 -6.86 -44.01 -15.01
N LEU A 262 -5.53 -44.09 -15.17
CA LEU A 262 -4.81 -43.40 -16.27
C LEU A 262 -5.16 -43.95 -17.66
N ARG A 263 -5.66 -45.19 -17.74
CA ARG A 263 -6.20 -45.76 -18.98
C ARG A 263 -7.51 -45.06 -19.40
N LYS A 264 -8.19 -44.41 -18.45
CA LYS A 264 -9.50 -43.77 -18.61
C LYS A 264 -9.43 -42.23 -18.59
N PHE A 265 -8.51 -41.66 -17.80
CA PHE A 265 -8.35 -40.22 -17.62
C PHE A 265 -6.92 -39.79 -17.99
N THR A 266 -6.76 -39.13 -19.14
CA THR A 266 -5.45 -38.73 -19.70
C THR A 266 -5.04 -37.28 -19.39
N GLU A 267 -5.76 -36.62 -18.49
CA GLU A 267 -5.51 -35.22 -18.12
C GLU A 267 -4.17 -35.02 -17.38
N THR A 268 -3.56 -33.87 -17.61
CA THR A 268 -2.24 -33.54 -17.07
C THR A 268 -2.20 -33.48 -15.55
N VAL A 269 -3.21 -32.87 -14.94
CA VAL A 269 -3.33 -32.76 -13.47
C VAL A 269 -3.45 -34.14 -12.83
N TYR A 270 -4.21 -35.04 -13.44
CA TYR A 270 -4.40 -36.41 -12.94
C TYR A 270 -3.10 -37.24 -13.04
N ALA A 271 -2.35 -37.10 -14.13
CA ALA A 271 -1.02 -37.70 -14.27
C ALA A 271 -0.01 -37.14 -13.24
N GLY A 272 -0.08 -35.84 -12.95
CA GLY A 272 0.70 -35.21 -11.88
C GLY A 272 0.40 -35.78 -10.49
N CYS A 273 -0.88 -36.02 -10.16
CA CYS A 273 -1.28 -36.68 -8.92
C CYS A 273 -0.63 -38.07 -8.78
N CYS A 274 -0.69 -38.90 -9.83
CA CYS A 274 -0.11 -40.25 -9.81
C CYS A 274 1.42 -40.21 -9.60
N LEU A 275 2.12 -39.27 -10.25
CA LEU A 275 3.56 -39.10 -10.07
C LEU A 275 3.92 -38.65 -8.63
N SER A 276 3.14 -37.73 -8.06
CA SER A 276 3.33 -37.28 -6.68
C SER A 276 3.12 -38.41 -5.66
N GLY A 277 2.14 -39.29 -5.89
CA GLY A 277 1.90 -40.46 -5.06
C GLY A 277 3.03 -41.50 -5.10
N LEU A 278 3.79 -41.56 -6.21
CA LEU A 278 5.00 -42.36 -6.30
C LEU A 278 6.14 -41.84 -5.42
N THR A 279 6.29 -40.51 -5.28
CA THR A 279 7.21 -39.90 -4.29
C THR A 279 6.80 -40.26 -2.86
N VAL A 280 5.49 -40.23 -2.57
CA VAL A 280 4.93 -40.61 -1.27
C VAL A 280 5.19 -42.08 -0.94
N ALA A 281 5.00 -42.96 -1.91
CA ALA A 281 5.31 -44.38 -1.77
C ALA A 281 6.82 -44.61 -1.57
N ALA A 282 7.68 -43.92 -2.31
CA ALA A 282 9.14 -43.99 -2.15
C ALA A 282 9.59 -43.50 -0.76
N ALA A 283 8.99 -42.43 -0.24
CA ALA A 283 9.25 -41.93 1.11
C ALA A 283 8.79 -42.91 2.20
N LEU A 284 7.62 -43.54 2.06
CA LEU A 284 7.17 -44.56 3.01
C LEU A 284 8.01 -45.84 2.96
N LEU A 285 8.46 -46.22 1.76
CA LEU A 285 9.34 -47.35 1.58
C LEU A 285 10.68 -47.11 2.28
N THR A 286 11.32 -45.95 2.08
CA THR A 286 12.55 -45.61 2.79
C THR A 286 12.33 -45.51 4.31
N ALA A 287 11.21 -44.95 4.76
CA ALA A 287 10.85 -44.89 6.18
C ALA A 287 10.60 -46.28 6.81
N SER A 288 10.11 -47.25 6.02
CA SER A 288 9.82 -48.61 6.50
C SER A 288 11.05 -49.37 7.00
N PHE A 289 12.24 -49.06 6.43
CA PHE A 289 13.53 -49.62 6.85
C PHE A 289 14.08 -49.01 8.15
N HIS A 290 13.39 -48.01 8.73
CA HIS A 290 13.83 -47.28 9.92
C HIS A 290 15.30 -46.76 9.87
N PRO A 291 15.78 -46.17 8.75
CA PRO A 291 17.20 -45.88 8.54
C PRO A 291 17.73 -44.65 9.31
N GLY A 292 16.98 -44.14 10.29
CA GLY A 292 17.26 -42.87 10.97
C GLY A 292 17.10 -41.64 10.07
N ARG A 293 17.37 -40.45 10.61
CA ARG A 293 17.20 -39.17 9.89
C ARG A 293 18.11 -39.06 8.66
N LEU A 294 19.36 -39.52 8.81
CA LEU A 294 20.38 -39.42 7.78
C LEU A 294 20.12 -40.40 6.63
N GLY A 295 19.82 -41.66 6.94
CA GLY A 295 19.51 -42.65 5.91
C GLY A 295 18.19 -42.35 5.18
N PHE A 296 17.21 -41.73 5.86
CA PHE A 296 15.99 -41.25 5.21
C PHE A 296 16.26 -40.13 4.21
N ALA A 297 17.02 -39.09 4.60
CA ALA A 297 17.35 -37.96 3.74
C ALA A 297 18.21 -38.38 2.53
N LEU A 298 19.20 -39.26 2.74
CA LEU A 298 20.02 -39.81 1.66
C LEU A 298 19.20 -40.71 0.73
N GLY A 299 18.34 -41.57 1.29
CA GLY A 299 17.45 -42.41 0.48
C GLY A 299 16.54 -41.61 -0.43
N LEU A 300 16.02 -40.48 0.06
CA LEU A 300 15.19 -39.59 -0.75
C LEU A 300 15.99 -38.75 -1.75
N ALA A 301 17.22 -38.32 -1.40
CA ALA A 301 18.14 -37.67 -2.33
C ALA A 301 18.50 -38.61 -3.51
N CYS A 302 18.79 -39.89 -3.23
CA CYS A 302 19.01 -40.91 -4.23
C CYS A 302 17.78 -41.09 -5.13
N TYR A 303 16.57 -41.13 -4.55
CA TYR A 303 15.33 -41.18 -5.32
C TYR A 303 15.17 -39.96 -6.24
N GLY A 304 15.41 -38.74 -5.75
CA GLY A 304 15.35 -37.53 -6.56
C GLY A 304 16.36 -37.52 -7.72
N LEU A 305 17.57 -38.04 -7.50
CA LEU A 305 18.57 -38.21 -8.55
C LEU A 305 18.15 -39.26 -9.59
N LEU A 306 17.54 -40.36 -9.16
CA LEU A 306 17.01 -41.38 -10.07
C LEU A 306 15.86 -40.83 -10.93
N VAL A 307 14.93 -40.07 -10.34
CA VAL A 307 13.81 -39.46 -11.06
C VAL A 307 14.28 -38.41 -12.07
N THR A 308 15.25 -37.56 -11.68
CA THR A 308 15.81 -36.55 -12.57
C THR A 308 16.68 -37.15 -13.68
N GLY A 309 17.48 -38.17 -13.36
CA GLY A 309 18.22 -38.95 -14.35
C GLY A 309 17.29 -39.66 -15.35
N ALA A 310 16.21 -40.27 -14.86
CA ALA A 310 15.19 -40.89 -15.71
C ALA A 310 14.51 -39.85 -16.62
N ALA A 311 14.21 -38.65 -16.10
CA ALA A 311 13.59 -37.59 -16.89
C ALA A 311 14.50 -37.11 -18.03
N GLN A 312 15.80 -36.95 -17.75
CA GLN A 312 16.79 -36.59 -18.77
C GLN A 312 16.99 -37.71 -19.80
N PHE A 313 16.98 -38.97 -19.37
CA PHE A 313 17.08 -40.13 -20.25
C PHE A 313 15.87 -40.24 -21.19
N LEU A 314 14.66 -40.06 -20.67
CA LEU A 314 13.41 -40.05 -21.43
C LEU A 314 13.32 -38.85 -22.39
N MET A 315 13.81 -37.67 -22.01
CA MET A 315 13.87 -36.53 -22.93
C MET A 315 14.82 -36.74 -24.12
N ARG A 316 15.85 -37.58 -23.96
CA ARG A 316 16.80 -37.90 -25.04
C ARG A 316 16.27 -38.94 -26.03
N ARG A 317 15.31 -39.78 -25.65
CA ARG A 317 14.68 -40.76 -26.56
C ARG A 317 13.27 -40.29 -26.96
N LYS A 318 13.07 -40.00 -28.25
CA LYS A 318 11.71 -39.83 -28.82
C LYS A 318 11.01 -41.20 -28.85
N THR A 319 10.47 -41.65 -27.72
CA THR A 319 9.78 -42.94 -27.61
C THR A 319 8.27 -42.73 -27.68
N GLU A 320 7.61 -43.31 -28.68
CA GLU A 320 6.16 -43.50 -28.66
C GLU A 320 5.82 -44.52 -27.57
N SER A 321 5.12 -44.08 -26.52
CA SER A 321 4.72 -44.95 -25.42
C SER A 321 3.21 -44.88 -25.18
N ALA A 322 2.67 -45.92 -24.54
CA ALA A 322 1.24 -46.10 -24.28
C ALA A 322 0.60 -45.07 -23.31
N LEU A 323 1.38 -44.19 -22.67
CA LEU A 323 0.92 -43.20 -21.67
C LEU A 323 1.43 -41.78 -21.97
N PRO A 324 0.92 -41.11 -23.02
CA PRO A 324 1.39 -39.80 -23.47
C PRO A 324 1.21 -38.68 -22.43
N GLY A 325 0.24 -38.80 -21.52
CA GLY A 325 -0.03 -37.81 -20.46
C GLY A 325 1.10 -37.69 -19.42
N ILE A 326 1.74 -38.80 -19.06
CA ILE A 326 2.85 -38.82 -18.08
C ILE A 326 4.11 -38.23 -18.69
N LEU A 327 4.49 -38.66 -19.91
CA LEU A 327 5.72 -38.23 -20.57
C LEU A 327 5.82 -36.72 -20.75
N ARG A 328 4.68 -36.05 -20.96
CA ARG A 328 4.62 -34.59 -21.15
C ARG A 328 4.94 -33.79 -19.87
N ILE A 329 4.68 -34.35 -18.69
CA ILE A 329 4.79 -33.64 -17.40
C ILE A 329 6.01 -34.09 -16.60
N PHE A 330 6.49 -35.30 -16.88
CA PHE A 330 7.57 -35.95 -16.13
C PHE A 330 8.83 -35.07 -15.91
N PRO A 331 9.33 -34.30 -16.90
CA PRO A 331 10.48 -33.41 -16.68
C PRO A 331 10.22 -32.24 -15.73
N MET A 332 9.01 -31.67 -15.80
CA MET A 332 8.57 -30.60 -14.91
C MET A 332 8.39 -31.14 -13.49
N PHE A 333 7.79 -32.32 -13.35
CA PHE A 333 7.67 -33.03 -12.07
C PHE A 333 9.05 -33.33 -11.47
N ALA A 334 9.98 -33.86 -12.25
CA ALA A 334 11.32 -34.19 -11.76
C ALA A 334 12.08 -32.97 -11.22
N THR A 335 11.94 -31.81 -11.87
CA THR A 335 12.49 -30.52 -11.43
C THR A 335 11.90 -30.12 -10.07
N ILE A 336 10.57 -30.07 -9.98
CA ILE A 336 9.85 -29.65 -8.76
C ILE A 336 10.13 -30.59 -7.60
N ASN A 337 10.12 -31.90 -7.86
CA ASN A 337 10.43 -32.94 -6.88
C ASN A 337 11.88 -32.82 -6.37
N LEU A 338 12.85 -32.53 -7.25
CA LEU A 338 14.23 -32.29 -6.83
C LEU A 338 14.33 -31.07 -5.91
N TRP A 339 13.59 -29.99 -6.17
CA TRP A 339 13.55 -28.82 -5.29
C TRP A 339 12.96 -29.17 -3.92
N GLY A 340 11.84 -29.90 -3.91
CA GLY A 340 11.20 -30.39 -2.69
C GLY A 340 12.13 -31.26 -1.85
N ILE A 341 12.83 -32.20 -2.48
CA ILE A 341 13.82 -33.06 -1.82
C ILE A 341 15.00 -32.24 -1.30
N SER A 342 15.51 -31.26 -2.07
CA SER A 342 16.61 -30.39 -1.63
C SER A 342 16.26 -29.56 -0.41
N ALA A 343 15.02 -29.04 -0.35
CA ALA A 343 14.51 -28.33 0.83
C ALA A 343 14.34 -29.28 2.02
N LEU A 344 13.84 -30.49 1.80
CA LEU A 344 13.67 -31.49 2.85
C LEU A 344 15.03 -31.95 3.43
N VAL A 345 16.06 -32.10 2.59
CA VAL A 345 17.45 -32.40 3.02
C VAL A 345 17.95 -31.34 4.00
N LEU A 346 17.66 -30.06 3.74
CA LEU A 346 17.96 -28.99 4.71
C LEU A 346 17.15 -29.14 6.00
N ILE A 347 15.85 -29.41 5.93
CA ILE A 347 15.00 -29.44 7.13
C ILE A 347 15.32 -30.64 8.04
N VAL A 348 15.64 -31.81 7.47
CA VAL A 348 15.77 -33.08 8.20
C VAL A 348 17.14 -33.27 8.82
N LEU A 349 18.19 -32.83 8.14
CA LEU A 349 19.57 -32.94 8.59
C LEU A 349 19.89 -31.69 9.44
N GLY A 350 20.47 -31.86 10.63
CA GLY A 350 20.87 -30.74 11.51
C GLY A 350 22.13 -30.01 11.03
N THR A 351 23.00 -29.60 11.96
CA THR A 351 24.35 -29.06 11.68
C THR A 351 25.40 -30.18 11.67
N GLY A 352 26.52 -29.99 10.96
CA GLY A 352 27.65 -30.93 10.93
C GLY A 352 28.16 -31.29 9.52
N VAL A 353 29.34 -31.90 9.44
CA VAL A 353 30.08 -32.17 8.19
C VAL A 353 29.29 -33.01 7.19
N THR A 354 28.57 -34.03 7.65
CA THR A 354 27.74 -34.89 6.79
C THR A 354 26.57 -34.13 6.15
N THR A 355 26.01 -33.16 6.88
CA THR A 355 24.91 -32.32 6.41
C THR A 355 25.39 -31.26 5.42
N ALA A 356 26.57 -30.71 5.64
CA ALA A 356 27.24 -29.81 4.72
C ALA A 356 27.61 -30.54 3.41
N ALA A 357 28.14 -31.76 3.52
CA ALA A 357 28.44 -32.60 2.36
C ALA A 357 27.19 -32.91 1.53
N ALA A 358 26.07 -33.24 2.17
CA ALA A 358 24.79 -33.45 1.47
C ALA A 358 24.27 -32.16 0.80
N ALA A 359 24.35 -31.01 1.47
CA ALA A 359 23.95 -29.73 0.90
C ALA A 359 24.84 -29.32 -0.30
N PHE A 360 26.16 -29.52 -0.20
CA PHE A 360 27.09 -29.27 -1.31
C PHE A 360 26.88 -30.23 -2.48
N LEU A 361 26.56 -31.50 -2.22
CA LEU A 361 26.21 -32.45 -3.26
C LEU A 361 24.96 -31.98 -4.03
N MET A 362 23.90 -31.59 -3.31
CA MET A 362 22.69 -31.04 -3.92
C MET A 362 22.96 -29.72 -4.65
N ALA A 363 23.81 -28.85 -4.11
CA ALA A 363 24.24 -27.63 -4.77
C ALA A 363 24.94 -27.95 -6.11
N GLY A 364 25.85 -28.94 -6.12
CA GLY A 364 26.53 -29.40 -7.32
C GLY A 364 25.58 -29.95 -8.39
N VAL A 365 24.55 -30.68 -7.98
CA VAL A 365 23.50 -31.17 -8.90
C VAL A 365 22.71 -30.01 -9.51
N HIS A 366 22.28 -29.04 -8.71
CA HIS A 366 21.57 -27.85 -9.22
C HIS A 366 22.45 -27.00 -10.15
N LEU A 367 23.75 -26.87 -9.84
CA LEU A 367 24.71 -26.20 -10.70
C LEU A 367 24.87 -26.94 -12.04
N PHE A 368 25.03 -28.26 -12.02
CA PHE A 368 25.16 -29.07 -13.23
C PHE A 368 23.92 -28.94 -14.13
N LEU A 369 22.72 -28.97 -13.55
CA LEU A 369 21.46 -28.81 -14.28
C LEU A 369 21.29 -27.40 -14.85
N GLY A 370 21.62 -26.37 -14.05
CA GLY A 370 21.58 -24.97 -14.48
C GLY A 370 22.52 -24.67 -15.64
N LEU A 371 23.74 -25.21 -15.61
CA LEU A 371 24.73 -25.07 -16.70
C LEU A 371 24.36 -25.89 -17.95
N GLY A 372 23.73 -27.06 -17.78
CA GLY A 372 23.33 -27.94 -18.87
C GLY A 372 22.16 -27.40 -19.70
N LEU A 373 21.16 -26.80 -19.06
CA LEU A 373 20.00 -26.18 -19.73
C LEU A 373 20.37 -24.91 -20.49
N GLY A 374 21.39 -24.20 -20.00
CA GLY A 374 21.91 -22.98 -20.61
C GLY A 374 22.61 -23.16 -21.96
N ARG A 375 22.94 -24.39 -22.36
CA ARG A 375 23.54 -24.71 -23.67
C ARG A 375 22.51 -24.89 -24.79
N ASN A 376 21.25 -25.14 -24.46
CA ASN A 376 20.16 -25.37 -25.43
C ASN A 376 19.21 -24.16 -25.38
N GLY A 377 19.50 -23.13 -26.18
CA GLY A 377 18.86 -21.81 -26.09
C GLY A 377 17.41 -21.73 -26.59
N GLY A 378 16.43 -22.05 -25.74
CA GLY A 378 15.02 -21.71 -25.96
C GLY A 378 14.18 -21.86 -24.70
N ASP A 379 13.30 -20.90 -24.39
CA ASP A 379 12.35 -20.81 -23.24
C ASP A 379 12.87 -21.24 -21.84
N SER A 380 14.18 -21.47 -21.70
CA SER A 380 14.85 -22.14 -20.58
C SER A 380 15.54 -21.18 -19.61
N GLY A 381 15.44 -19.87 -19.85
CA GLY A 381 16.05 -18.82 -19.01
C GLY A 381 15.51 -18.81 -17.58
N GLU A 382 14.18 -18.86 -17.41
CA GLU A 382 13.55 -18.87 -16.09
C GLU A 382 13.92 -20.13 -15.28
N MET A 383 13.96 -21.30 -15.93
CA MET A 383 14.37 -22.56 -15.29
C MET A 383 15.85 -22.56 -14.93
N CYS A 384 16.73 -22.01 -15.78
CA CYS A 384 18.16 -21.85 -15.50
C CYS A 384 18.40 -20.96 -14.27
N GLN A 385 17.69 -19.83 -14.19
CA GLN A 385 17.74 -18.93 -13.04
C GLN A 385 17.29 -19.64 -11.75
N ALA A 386 16.22 -20.43 -11.80
CA ALA A 386 15.73 -21.16 -10.64
C ALA A 386 16.72 -22.23 -10.13
N TYR A 387 17.38 -22.96 -11.03
CA TYR A 387 18.44 -23.91 -10.65
C TYR A 387 19.65 -23.22 -10.03
N LEU A 388 20.08 -22.07 -10.56
CA LEU A 388 21.21 -21.31 -10.01
C LEU A 388 20.88 -20.63 -8.68
N ALA A 389 19.64 -20.18 -8.50
CA ALA A 389 19.14 -19.69 -7.21
C ALA A 389 19.18 -20.82 -6.17
N MET A 390 18.66 -22.01 -6.49
CA MET A 390 18.73 -23.17 -5.58
C MET A 390 20.17 -23.59 -5.30
N PHE A 391 21.08 -23.54 -6.29
CA PHE A 391 22.51 -23.74 -6.06
C PHE A 391 23.08 -22.79 -5.00
N SER A 392 22.81 -21.49 -5.12
CA SER A 392 23.34 -20.47 -4.20
C SER A 392 22.81 -20.64 -2.77
N VAL A 393 21.52 -20.96 -2.62
CA VAL A 393 20.90 -21.25 -1.32
C VAL A 393 21.57 -22.47 -0.67
N GLN A 394 21.80 -23.53 -1.44
CA GLN A 394 22.42 -24.76 -0.92
C GLN A 394 23.91 -24.61 -0.65
N LEU A 395 24.62 -23.79 -1.44
CA LEU A 395 26.01 -23.43 -1.20
C LEU A 395 26.15 -22.68 0.13
N LEU A 396 25.33 -21.65 0.35
CA LEU A 396 25.38 -20.86 1.58
C LEU A 396 24.94 -21.68 2.80
N ALA A 397 23.89 -22.49 2.67
CA ALA A 397 23.45 -23.39 3.73
C ALA A 397 24.50 -24.48 4.04
N GLY A 398 25.20 -24.98 3.03
CA GLY A 398 26.31 -25.92 3.19
C GLY A 398 27.49 -25.29 3.95
N LEU A 399 27.92 -24.09 3.56
CA LEU A 399 28.97 -23.33 4.25
C LEU A 399 28.59 -23.01 5.70
N TRP A 400 27.34 -22.57 5.92
CA TRP A 400 26.82 -22.28 7.26
C TRP A 400 26.82 -23.51 8.16
N ARG A 401 26.44 -24.69 7.63
CA ARG A 401 26.40 -25.94 8.40
C ARG A 401 27.76 -26.58 8.61
N LEU A 402 28.72 -26.32 7.73
CA LEU A 402 30.09 -26.79 7.85
C LEU A 402 30.83 -26.05 8.97
N VAL A 403 30.69 -24.72 8.99
CA VAL A 403 31.34 -23.85 9.98
C VAL A 403 30.56 -23.82 11.29
N ALA A 404 29.23 -23.97 11.25
CA ALA A 404 28.31 -23.89 12.38
C ALA A 404 28.64 -22.68 13.29
N PRO A 405 28.52 -21.44 12.75
CA PRO A 405 29.08 -20.27 13.41
C PRO A 405 28.43 -20.02 14.77
N GLU A 406 29.22 -20.15 15.84
CA GLU A 406 28.81 -19.84 17.21
C GLU A 406 28.96 -18.34 17.52
N THR A 407 29.73 -17.62 16.71
CA THR A 407 29.98 -16.17 16.83
C THR A 407 29.53 -15.41 15.58
N ALA A 408 29.11 -14.15 15.74
CA ALA A 408 28.74 -13.27 14.63
C ALA A 408 29.89 -13.12 13.62
N ALA A 409 31.14 -13.10 14.11
CA ALA A 409 32.34 -13.06 13.28
C ALA A 409 32.50 -14.28 12.36
N ALA A 410 32.26 -15.50 12.89
CA ALA A 410 32.28 -16.71 12.07
C ALA A 410 31.15 -16.68 11.02
N GLY A 411 29.98 -16.15 11.37
CA GLY A 411 28.87 -15.92 10.43
C GLY A 411 29.26 -14.98 9.29
N LEU A 412 29.90 -13.85 9.60
CA LEU A 412 30.35 -12.88 8.59
C LEU A 412 31.37 -13.49 7.61
N TYR A 413 32.32 -14.29 8.10
CA TYR A 413 33.26 -14.97 7.23
C TYR A 413 32.59 -16.01 6.31
N THR A 414 31.54 -16.70 6.77
CA THR A 414 30.81 -17.64 5.90
C THR A 414 30.12 -16.94 4.73
N VAL A 415 29.51 -15.77 4.98
CA VAL A 415 28.85 -14.97 3.94
C VAL A 415 29.90 -14.35 3.00
N ALA A 416 31.01 -13.84 3.54
CA ALA A 416 32.12 -13.31 2.75
C ALA A 416 32.75 -14.38 1.85
N ALA A 417 32.96 -15.61 2.35
CA ALA A 417 33.43 -16.73 1.56
C ALA A 417 32.46 -17.09 0.43
N GLY A 418 31.14 -17.08 0.70
CA GLY A 418 30.10 -17.28 -0.31
C GLY A 418 30.13 -16.22 -1.40
N LEU A 419 30.29 -14.93 -1.04
CA LEU A 419 30.42 -13.82 -1.98
C LEU A 419 31.62 -14.02 -2.92
N VAL A 420 32.78 -14.38 -2.37
CA VAL A 420 34.00 -14.63 -3.16
C VAL A 420 33.80 -15.77 -4.15
N ILE A 421 33.18 -16.88 -3.72
CA ILE A 421 32.91 -18.03 -4.60
C ILE A 421 31.95 -17.63 -5.75
N LEU A 422 30.90 -16.87 -5.46
CA LEU A 422 29.98 -16.38 -6.49
C LEU A 422 30.67 -15.43 -7.48
N ALA A 423 31.48 -14.50 -6.99
CA ALA A 423 32.25 -13.58 -7.83
C ALA A 423 33.27 -14.29 -8.73
N LEU A 424 33.90 -15.38 -8.24
CA LEU A 424 34.79 -16.22 -9.04
C LEU A 424 34.01 -17.01 -10.12
N LEU A 425 32.84 -17.54 -9.79
CA LEU A 425 31.99 -18.26 -10.75
C LEU A 425 31.45 -17.36 -11.85
N GLU A 426 31.09 -16.11 -11.55
CA GLU A 426 30.65 -15.12 -12.57
C GLU A 426 31.71 -14.93 -13.66
N ARG A 427 32.99 -14.97 -13.27
CA ARG A 427 34.15 -14.78 -14.15
C ARG A 427 34.55 -16.05 -14.92
N GLY A 428 33.93 -17.19 -14.61
CA GLY A 428 34.18 -18.46 -15.31
C GLY A 428 33.56 -18.53 -16.72
N PRO A 429 33.78 -19.65 -17.42
CA PRO A 429 33.23 -19.91 -18.75
C PRO A 429 31.74 -20.28 -18.66
N VAL A 430 30.90 -19.31 -18.30
CA VAL A 430 29.46 -19.47 -18.12
C VAL A 430 28.69 -18.67 -19.20
N ASN A 431 27.51 -19.15 -19.60
CA ASN A 431 26.67 -18.46 -20.57
C ASN A 431 26.10 -17.14 -20.00
N SER A 432 25.55 -16.29 -20.86
CA SER A 432 25.04 -14.96 -20.48
C SER A 432 23.94 -15.02 -19.41
N ALA A 433 22.98 -15.95 -19.56
CA ALA A 433 21.87 -16.12 -18.62
C ALA A 433 22.33 -16.54 -17.21
N ALA A 434 23.30 -17.47 -17.11
CA ALA A 434 23.82 -17.88 -15.81
C ALA A 434 24.73 -16.82 -15.20
N ARG A 435 25.48 -16.06 -16.01
CA ARG A 435 26.30 -14.94 -15.54
C ARG A 435 25.43 -13.85 -14.92
N GLU A 436 24.28 -13.54 -15.52
CA GLU A 436 23.31 -12.59 -14.96
C GLU A 436 22.72 -13.09 -13.63
N ALA A 437 22.35 -14.38 -13.56
CA ALA A 437 21.84 -14.98 -12.33
C ALA A 437 22.89 -14.97 -11.19
N LEU A 438 24.14 -15.31 -11.48
CA LEU A 438 25.24 -15.29 -10.50
C LEU A 438 25.49 -13.88 -9.97
N ARG A 439 25.42 -12.86 -10.83
CA ARG A 439 25.56 -11.44 -10.45
C ARG A 439 24.45 -11.01 -9.49
N LEU A 440 23.19 -11.35 -9.78
CA LEU A 440 22.06 -11.04 -8.89
C LEU A 440 22.24 -11.69 -7.52
N MET A 441 22.65 -12.96 -7.48
CA MET A 441 22.92 -13.66 -6.22
C MET A 441 24.11 -13.07 -5.45
N GLY A 442 25.16 -12.62 -6.15
CA GLY A 442 26.28 -11.89 -5.55
C GLY A 442 25.83 -10.60 -4.86
N GLY A 443 24.96 -9.82 -5.50
CA GLY A 443 24.38 -8.62 -4.90
C GLY A 443 23.57 -8.90 -3.62
N VAL A 444 22.78 -9.98 -3.60
CA VAL A 444 22.04 -10.41 -2.40
C VAL A 444 22.99 -10.82 -1.27
N ALA A 445 24.04 -11.58 -1.59
CA ALA A 445 25.07 -11.96 -0.61
C ALA A 445 25.83 -10.74 -0.06
N GLY A 446 26.13 -9.76 -0.90
CA GLY A 446 26.76 -8.49 -0.51
C GLY A 446 25.88 -7.68 0.43
N LEU A 447 24.56 -7.60 0.16
CA LEU A 447 23.60 -6.94 1.04
C LEU A 447 23.50 -7.63 2.40
N LEU A 448 23.44 -8.97 2.43
CA LEU A 448 23.44 -9.74 3.66
C LEU A 448 24.72 -9.51 4.48
N LEU A 449 25.88 -9.44 3.81
CA LEU A 449 27.16 -9.15 4.46
C LEU A 449 27.15 -7.75 5.08
N PHE A 450 26.68 -6.73 4.35
CA PHE A 450 26.55 -5.36 4.86
C PHE A 450 25.64 -5.28 6.09
N CYS A 451 24.45 -5.85 6.02
CA CYS A 451 23.51 -5.91 7.14
C CYS A 451 24.10 -6.66 8.34
N GLY A 452 24.83 -7.74 8.09
CA GLY A 452 25.52 -8.50 9.13
C GLY A 452 26.58 -7.67 9.87
N ILE A 453 27.37 -6.86 9.15
CA ILE A 453 28.40 -6.01 9.75
C ILE A 453 27.77 -4.96 10.67
N LEU A 454 26.66 -4.36 10.24
CA LEU A 454 25.91 -3.39 11.05
C LEU A 454 25.35 -4.04 12.32
N LEU A 455 24.74 -5.21 12.19
CA LEU A 455 24.15 -5.92 13.31
C LEU A 455 25.22 -6.40 14.32
N ALA A 456 26.35 -6.89 13.82
CA ALA A 456 27.48 -7.29 14.65
C ALA A 456 28.08 -6.10 15.41
N GLY A 457 28.21 -4.93 14.77
CA GLY A 457 28.68 -3.72 15.43
C GLY A 457 27.76 -3.24 16.57
N ILE A 458 26.45 -3.48 16.45
CA ILE A 458 25.47 -3.17 17.50
C ILE A 458 25.53 -4.22 18.63
N ALA A 459 25.61 -5.50 18.27
CA ALA A 459 25.56 -6.60 19.23
C ALA A 459 26.84 -6.73 20.08
N ASP A 460 28.01 -6.56 19.47
CA ASP A 460 29.32 -6.75 20.13
C ASP A 460 29.83 -5.47 20.84
N GLY A 461 29.03 -4.39 20.84
CA GLY A 461 29.33 -3.15 21.57
C GLY A 461 30.55 -2.37 21.06
N GLY A 462 31.02 -2.63 19.84
CA GLY A 462 32.20 -1.96 19.29
C GLY A 462 32.57 -2.39 17.86
N LEU A 463 33.55 -1.68 17.29
CA LEU A 463 34.11 -1.97 15.98
C LEU A 463 35.12 -3.10 16.08
N THR A 464 34.87 -4.19 15.36
CA THR A 464 35.76 -5.36 15.35
C THR A 464 36.72 -5.34 14.15
N ALA A 465 37.92 -5.92 14.32
CA ALA A 465 38.86 -6.12 13.21
C ALA A 465 38.25 -6.98 12.07
N HIS A 466 37.36 -7.90 12.44
CA HIS A 466 36.63 -8.78 11.53
C HIS A 466 35.67 -7.98 10.63
N GLY A 467 34.92 -7.05 11.21
CA GLY A 467 34.05 -6.14 10.47
C GLY A 467 34.83 -5.22 9.52
N PHE A 468 36.04 -4.78 9.92
CA PHE A 468 36.91 -3.98 9.03
C PHE A 468 37.35 -4.75 7.79
N ILE A 469 37.77 -6.01 7.95
CA ILE A 469 38.15 -6.90 6.84
C ILE A 469 36.95 -7.15 5.92
N CYS A 470 35.77 -7.43 6.48
CA CYS A 470 34.55 -7.65 5.69
C CYS A 470 34.10 -6.39 4.94
N MET A 471 34.19 -5.20 5.56
CA MET A 471 33.95 -3.92 4.89
C MET A 471 34.94 -3.66 3.76
N GLY A 472 36.21 -4.03 3.94
CA GLY A 472 37.23 -3.94 2.91
C GLY A 472 36.91 -4.83 1.70
N LEU A 473 36.53 -6.09 1.93
CA LEU A 473 36.14 -7.03 0.86
C LEU A 473 34.90 -6.55 0.11
N LEU A 474 33.90 -6.01 0.82
CA LEU A 474 32.69 -5.46 0.21
C LEU A 474 32.98 -4.20 -0.62
N THR A 475 33.86 -3.32 -0.13
CA THR A 475 34.31 -2.13 -0.86
C THR A 475 35.09 -2.53 -2.12
N LEU A 476 35.93 -3.57 -2.03
CA LEU A 476 36.67 -4.09 -3.17
C LEU A 476 35.74 -4.65 -4.25
N ASP A 477 34.71 -5.42 -3.87
CA ASP A 477 33.73 -5.99 -4.79
C ASP A 477 32.99 -4.90 -5.58
N ILE A 478 32.46 -3.88 -4.88
CA ILE A 478 31.78 -2.74 -5.50
C ILE A 478 32.74 -1.91 -6.35
N THR A 479 34.01 -1.81 -5.98
CA THR A 479 35.03 -1.12 -6.80
C THR A 479 35.25 -1.86 -8.12
N LEU A 480 35.36 -3.19 -8.09
CA LEU A 480 35.53 -4.01 -9.29
C LEU A 480 34.31 -3.92 -10.20
N GLU A 481 33.10 -3.86 -9.63
CA GLU A 481 31.87 -3.71 -10.39
C GLU A 481 31.71 -2.31 -10.99
N ALA A 482 32.05 -1.26 -10.23
CA ALA A 482 32.04 0.13 -10.71
C ALA A 482 33.03 0.35 -11.87
N LEU A 483 34.22 -0.26 -11.81
CA LEU A 483 35.20 -0.22 -12.89
C LEU A 483 34.74 -0.94 -14.16
N LYS A 484 33.99 -2.04 -14.01
CA LYS A 484 33.49 -2.88 -15.12
C LYS A 484 32.36 -2.20 -15.90
N PHE A 485 31.36 -1.66 -15.20
CA PHE A 485 30.15 -1.12 -15.84
C PHE A 485 30.19 0.40 -16.06
N ARG A 486 31.11 1.13 -15.41
CA ARG A 486 31.27 2.59 -15.52
C ARG A 486 29.96 3.38 -15.40
N ASN A 487 29.07 2.94 -14.50
CA ASN A 487 27.78 3.54 -14.26
C ASN A 487 27.88 4.59 -13.12
N GLU A 488 27.24 5.76 -13.27
CA GLU A 488 27.18 6.79 -12.24
C GLU A 488 26.63 6.27 -10.90
N ALA A 489 25.61 5.40 -10.94
CA ALA A 489 25.03 4.82 -9.73
C ALA A 489 26.03 3.95 -8.95
N LEU A 490 26.85 3.18 -9.66
CA LEU A 490 27.90 2.34 -9.05
C LEU A 490 29.08 3.19 -8.56
N ASN A 491 29.42 4.28 -9.25
CA ASN A 491 30.43 5.23 -8.78
C ASN A 491 29.98 5.98 -7.51
N GLY A 492 28.69 6.31 -7.41
CA GLY A 492 28.08 6.84 -6.18
C GLY A 492 28.12 5.83 -5.04
N LEU A 493 27.76 4.57 -5.31
CA LEU A 493 27.83 3.47 -4.33
C LEU A 493 29.26 3.20 -3.86
N HIS A 494 30.23 3.23 -4.78
CA HIS A 494 31.64 3.14 -4.44
C HIS A 494 32.06 4.25 -3.47
N SER A 495 31.71 5.51 -3.78
CA SER A 495 32.03 6.66 -2.93
C SER A 495 31.45 6.51 -1.50
N LEU A 496 30.23 5.97 -1.40
CA LEU A 496 29.59 5.65 -0.13
C LEU A 496 30.35 4.58 0.66
N MET A 497 30.72 3.49 -0.01
CA MET A 497 31.46 2.40 0.64
C MET A 497 32.87 2.81 1.04
N THR A 498 33.55 3.63 0.24
CA THR A 498 34.84 4.22 0.60
C THR A 498 34.71 5.11 1.83
N ALA A 499 33.68 5.97 1.91
CA ALA A 499 33.43 6.79 3.09
C ALA A 499 33.16 5.94 4.34
N ALA A 500 32.37 4.86 4.22
CA ALA A 500 32.07 3.94 5.31
C ALA A 500 33.33 3.20 5.77
N PHE A 501 34.14 2.68 4.84
CA PHE A 501 35.41 2.01 5.14
C PHE A 501 36.42 2.92 5.85
N LEU A 502 36.58 4.15 5.36
CA LEU A 502 37.48 5.14 5.97
C LEU A 502 37.02 5.55 7.37
N ASN A 503 35.73 5.81 7.56
CA ASN A 503 35.18 6.09 8.89
C ASN A 503 35.37 4.90 9.83
N TYR A 504 35.08 3.68 9.39
CA TYR A 504 35.30 2.47 10.18
C TYR A 504 36.78 2.36 10.62
N GLY A 505 37.72 2.62 9.71
CA GLY A 505 39.15 2.64 10.01
C GLY A 505 39.58 3.75 10.98
N ILE A 506 39.03 4.96 10.83
CA ILE A 506 39.30 6.09 11.73
C ILE A 506 38.82 5.77 13.14
N PHE A 507 37.58 5.30 13.30
CA PHE A 507 37.03 4.95 14.61
C PHE A 507 37.69 3.70 15.25
N TYR A 508 38.31 2.83 14.45
CA TYR A 508 39.10 1.71 14.96
C TYR A 508 40.42 2.14 15.63
N LEU A 509 40.96 3.31 15.28
CA LEU A 509 42.18 3.84 15.92
C LEU A 509 41.89 4.26 17.38
N PRO A 510 42.77 3.96 18.36
CA PRO A 510 42.60 4.30 19.77
C PRO A 510 42.90 5.79 20.04
N LEU A 511 42.17 6.69 19.39
CA LEU A 511 42.28 8.13 19.54
C LEU A 511 41.17 8.68 20.44
N SER A 512 41.34 9.90 20.95
CA SER A 512 40.22 10.61 21.60
C SER A 512 39.22 11.06 20.53
N LEU A 513 37.92 11.05 20.85
CA LEU A 513 36.85 11.46 19.93
C LEU A 513 37.08 12.82 19.23
N ASN A 514 37.68 13.80 19.92
CA ASN A 514 38.00 15.10 19.31
C ASN A 514 39.06 15.00 18.19
N ARG A 515 40.02 14.08 18.34
CA ARG A 515 41.03 13.78 17.32
C ARG A 515 40.43 12.98 16.17
N HIS A 516 39.48 12.06 16.45
CA HIS A 516 38.72 11.37 15.40
C HIS A 516 37.97 12.34 14.51
N LEU A 517 37.20 13.26 15.11
CA LEU A 517 36.43 14.27 14.37
C LEU A 517 37.33 15.21 13.56
N LEU A 518 38.48 15.61 14.11
CA LEU A 518 39.45 16.42 13.37
C LEU A 518 40.02 15.65 12.16
N ILE A 519 40.45 14.40 12.36
CA ILE A 519 41.02 13.58 11.29
C ILE A 519 39.97 13.31 10.22
N ALA A 520 38.73 12.97 10.60
CA ALA A 520 37.64 12.74 9.67
C ALA A 520 37.30 14.01 8.85
N ALA A 521 37.17 15.17 9.52
CA ALA A 521 36.94 16.45 8.84
C ALA A 521 38.06 16.79 7.85
N LEU A 522 39.33 16.55 8.21
CA LEU A 522 40.48 16.77 7.34
C LEU A 522 40.54 15.77 6.17
N VAL A 523 40.29 14.49 6.42
CA VAL A 523 40.31 13.42 5.40
C VAL A 523 39.21 13.66 4.37
N PHE A 524 37.98 13.95 4.79
CA PHE A 524 36.89 14.20 3.84
C PHE A 524 37.05 15.54 3.09
N SER A 525 37.52 16.58 3.77
CA SER A 525 37.88 17.85 3.10
C SER A 525 39.02 17.64 2.09
N GLY A 526 40.01 16.82 2.45
CA GLY A 526 41.15 16.47 1.60
C GLY A 526 40.76 15.63 0.39
N LEU A 527 39.92 14.60 0.57
CA LEU A 527 39.41 13.76 -0.53
C LEU A 527 38.59 14.56 -1.53
N TYR A 528 37.78 15.50 -1.06
CA TYR A 528 37.06 16.44 -1.93
C TYR A 528 38.03 17.32 -2.74
N LEU A 529 39.04 17.90 -2.09
CA LEU A 529 40.03 18.76 -2.76
C LEU A 529 40.97 17.97 -3.70
N LEU A 530 41.31 16.73 -3.35
CA LEU A 530 42.17 15.86 -4.13
C LEU A 530 41.45 15.31 -5.37
N GLY A 531 40.18 14.92 -5.24
CA GLY A 531 39.33 14.55 -6.37
C GLY A 531 39.15 15.68 -7.38
N ARG A 532 39.26 16.93 -6.94
CA ARG A 532 39.28 18.10 -7.81
C ARG A 532 40.61 18.29 -8.57
N ARG A 533 41.74 17.89 -7.97
CA ARG A 533 43.08 18.00 -8.59
C ARG A 533 43.39 16.83 -9.51
N ILE A 534 42.96 15.62 -9.15
CA ILE A 534 43.23 14.37 -9.86
C ILE A 534 41.91 13.82 -10.37
N LYS A 535 41.61 13.99 -11.66
CA LYS A 535 40.38 13.44 -12.27
C LYS A 535 40.47 11.91 -12.34
N TYR A 536 39.99 11.21 -11.33
CA TYR A 536 39.98 9.74 -11.26
C TYR A 536 38.67 9.16 -11.84
N PRO A 537 38.68 7.94 -12.43
CA PRO A 537 37.55 7.40 -13.20
C PRO A 537 36.31 7.02 -12.36
N LEU A 538 36.46 6.96 -11.04
CA LEU A 538 35.39 6.63 -10.09
C LEU A 538 34.78 7.88 -9.42
N ALA A 539 35.19 9.08 -9.83
CA ALA A 539 34.67 10.33 -9.29
C ALA A 539 33.19 10.50 -9.66
N SER A 540 32.36 10.91 -8.71
CA SER A 540 30.93 11.16 -8.94
C SER A 540 30.46 12.42 -8.20
N PRO A 541 29.50 13.18 -8.75
CA PRO A 541 28.90 14.33 -8.05
C PRO A 541 28.26 13.95 -6.71
N ALA A 542 27.70 12.73 -6.63
CA ALA A 542 27.14 12.18 -5.40
C ALA A 542 28.22 11.95 -4.32
N GLY A 543 29.40 11.45 -4.72
CA GLY A 543 30.55 11.30 -3.83
C GLY A 543 31.11 12.63 -3.33
N GLU A 544 31.20 13.65 -4.20
CA GLU A 544 31.62 15.00 -3.83
C GLU A 544 30.68 15.61 -2.77
N LEU A 545 29.36 15.44 -2.93
CA LEU A 545 28.37 15.87 -1.95
C LEU A 545 28.50 15.09 -0.64
N LEU A 546 28.70 13.77 -0.70
CA LEU A 546 28.86 12.94 0.48
C LEU A 546 30.07 13.37 1.33
N PHE A 547 31.23 13.59 0.72
CA PHE A 547 32.44 13.99 1.44
C PHE A 547 32.28 15.38 2.07
N THR A 548 31.62 16.33 1.40
CA THR A 548 31.36 17.67 1.97
C THR A 548 30.39 17.63 3.15
N VAL A 549 29.36 16.79 3.10
CA VAL A 549 28.41 16.60 4.21
C VAL A 549 29.07 15.95 5.42
N LEU A 550 29.91 14.93 5.20
CA LEU A 550 30.66 14.29 6.28
C LEU A 550 31.64 15.27 6.94
N ALA A 551 32.41 16.02 6.13
CA ALA A 551 33.31 17.05 6.65
C ALA A 551 32.58 18.12 7.48
N PHE A 552 31.37 18.53 7.06
CA PHE A 552 30.53 19.44 7.84
C PHE A 552 30.08 18.82 9.16
N GLY A 553 29.56 17.59 9.13
CA GLY A 553 29.08 16.89 10.32
C GLY A 553 30.17 16.77 11.38
N ASP A 554 31.37 16.38 10.97
CA ASP A 554 32.53 16.24 11.86
C ASP A 554 32.98 17.58 12.44
N ALA A 555 33.05 18.64 11.60
CA ALA A 555 33.42 19.98 12.04
C ALA A 555 32.37 20.59 13.00
N ALA A 556 31.07 20.40 12.74
CA ALA A 556 29.98 20.88 13.58
C ALA A 556 29.93 20.16 14.93
N LEU A 557 30.16 18.84 14.94
CA LEU A 557 30.22 18.05 16.18
C LEU A 557 31.41 18.49 17.03
N LEU A 558 32.57 18.72 16.41
CA LEU A 558 33.77 19.21 17.11
C LEU A 558 33.56 20.63 17.66
N PHE A 559 32.93 21.53 16.89
CA PHE A 559 32.54 22.86 17.35
C PHE A 559 31.61 22.81 18.57
N THR A 560 30.56 22.00 18.51
CA THR A 560 29.60 21.84 19.62
C THR A 560 30.28 21.32 20.88
N ARG A 561 31.19 20.36 20.74
CA ARG A 561 31.98 19.81 21.86
C ARG A 561 32.98 20.83 22.44
N ALA A 562 33.50 21.73 21.62
CA ALA A 562 34.38 22.80 22.08
C ALA A 562 33.60 23.85 22.87
N VAL A 563 32.40 24.24 22.41
CA VAL A 563 31.57 25.26 23.07
C VAL A 563 30.89 24.74 24.34
N MET A 564 30.37 23.51 24.33
CA MET A 564 29.63 22.97 25.49
C MET A 564 30.51 22.32 26.55
N GLY A 565 31.75 21.98 26.24
CA GLY A 565 32.67 21.38 27.21
C GLY A 565 33.58 22.45 27.81
N ALA A 566 33.75 22.48 29.14
CA ALA A 566 34.74 23.32 29.83
C ALA A 566 36.14 23.08 29.22
N GLY A 567 36.53 23.92 28.26
CA GLY A 567 37.51 23.65 27.22
C GLY A 567 38.93 24.09 27.56
N SER A 568 39.92 23.23 27.28
CA SER A 568 41.34 23.62 27.21
C SER A 568 41.60 24.35 25.87
N GLY A 569 42.55 25.29 25.81
CA GLY A 569 42.88 26.02 24.57
C GLY A 569 43.10 25.13 23.33
N SER A 570 43.62 23.91 23.52
CA SER A 570 43.79 22.90 22.48
C SER A 570 42.48 22.47 21.79
N ARG A 571 41.35 22.40 22.52
CA ARG A 571 40.04 22.03 21.97
C ARG A 571 39.46 23.12 21.07
N TYR A 572 39.60 24.37 21.47
CA TYR A 572 39.19 25.51 20.65
C TYR A 572 40.03 25.62 19.37
N LEU A 573 41.33 25.34 19.45
CA LEU A 573 42.22 25.29 18.27
C LEU A 573 41.85 24.15 17.30
N MET A 574 41.53 22.95 17.82
CA MET A 574 41.07 21.84 16.96
C MET A 574 39.74 22.16 16.28
N ALA A 575 38.78 22.77 16.99
CA ALA A 575 37.51 23.20 16.41
C ALA A 575 37.71 24.32 15.37
N ALA A 576 38.61 25.28 15.63
CA ALA A 576 38.95 26.33 14.68
C ALA A 576 39.58 25.74 13.40
N ALA A 577 40.50 24.78 13.52
CA ALA A 577 41.10 24.10 12.37
C ALA A 577 40.07 23.34 11.52
N ALA A 578 39.10 22.66 12.15
CA ALA A 578 38.03 21.97 11.44
C ALA A 578 37.04 22.94 10.76
N VAL A 579 36.65 24.03 11.43
CA VAL A 579 35.78 25.08 10.87
C VAL A 579 36.48 25.79 9.70
N LEU A 580 37.80 26.03 9.79
CA LEU A 580 38.59 26.61 8.71
C LEU A 580 38.68 25.66 7.51
N ALA A 581 39.00 24.38 7.73
CA ALA A 581 39.02 23.38 6.67
C ALA A 581 37.65 23.27 5.97
N PHE A 582 36.56 23.25 6.74
CA PHE A 582 35.21 23.28 6.20
C PHE A 582 34.93 24.57 5.41
N SER A 583 35.24 25.74 5.97
CA SER A 583 35.01 27.03 5.29
C SER A 583 35.76 27.14 3.96
N ALA A 584 36.97 26.57 3.87
CA ALA A 584 37.75 26.50 2.64
C ALA A 584 37.10 25.56 1.60
N THR A 585 36.54 24.43 2.04
CA THR A 585 35.75 23.55 1.14
C THR A 585 34.51 24.26 0.62
N VAL A 586 33.77 24.97 1.49
CA VAL A 586 32.57 25.74 1.14
C VAL A 586 32.91 26.86 0.17
N GLU A 587 33.98 27.64 0.42
CA GLU A 587 34.41 28.69 -0.51
C GLU A 587 34.69 28.11 -1.90
N SER A 588 35.40 26.99 -1.96
CA SER A 588 35.75 26.34 -3.22
C SER A 588 34.52 25.82 -3.99
N TRP A 589 33.43 25.53 -3.29
CA TRP A 589 32.14 25.08 -3.82
C TRP A 589 31.23 26.25 -4.23
N THR A 590 31.26 27.36 -3.46
CA THR A 590 30.49 28.59 -3.73
C THR A 590 30.90 29.28 -5.04
N ARG A 591 32.11 29.05 -5.54
CA ARG A 591 32.55 29.51 -6.88
C ARG A 591 31.85 28.78 -8.04
N ARG A 592 31.20 27.64 -7.78
CA ARG A 592 30.47 26.82 -8.78
C ARG A 592 28.95 26.92 -8.62
N VAL A 593 28.46 27.09 -7.39
CA VAL A 593 27.03 27.12 -7.07
C VAL A 593 26.67 28.45 -6.39
N GLU A 594 26.15 29.39 -7.20
CA GLU A 594 25.79 30.75 -6.78
C GLU A 594 24.86 30.85 -5.55
N PRO A 595 23.80 30.01 -5.37
CA PRO A 595 22.93 30.11 -4.20
C PRO A 595 23.62 29.73 -2.89
N LEU A 596 24.68 28.93 -2.94
CA LEU A 596 25.43 28.49 -1.76
C LEU A 596 26.32 29.57 -1.17
N ARG A 597 26.56 30.64 -1.93
CA ARG A 597 27.27 31.83 -1.46
C ARG A 597 26.55 32.53 -0.31
N GLN A 598 25.23 32.34 -0.20
CA GLN A 598 24.42 32.82 0.94
C GLN A 598 24.76 32.10 2.26
N ALA A 599 25.34 30.90 2.23
CA ALA A 599 25.65 30.10 3.40
C ALA A 599 27.04 30.40 4.00
N LEU A 600 27.88 31.16 3.30
CA LEU A 600 29.24 31.49 3.74
C LEU A 600 29.27 32.26 5.08
N PRO A 601 28.44 33.29 5.31
CA PRO A 601 28.37 33.97 6.60
C PRO A 601 27.85 33.07 7.72
N LEU A 602 27.06 32.03 7.40
CA LEU A 602 26.63 31.05 8.41
C LEU A 602 27.74 30.06 8.75
N ALA A 603 28.50 29.58 7.76
CA ALA A 603 29.62 28.66 7.97
C ALA A 603 30.74 29.30 8.80
N ALA A 604 30.96 30.61 8.66
CA ALA A 604 31.96 31.36 9.40
C ALA A 604 31.48 31.82 10.80
N LEU A 605 30.22 31.59 11.18
CA LEU A 605 29.65 32.02 12.47
C LEU A 605 30.34 31.33 13.67
N GLY A 606 30.94 30.16 13.47
CA GLY A 606 31.70 29.48 14.51
C GLY A 606 32.96 30.22 14.95
N LEU A 607 33.54 31.07 14.09
CA LEU A 607 34.76 31.83 14.39
C LEU A 607 34.57 32.89 15.48
N PRO A 608 33.58 33.79 15.44
CA PRO A 608 33.36 34.77 16.52
C PRO A 608 33.03 34.08 17.87
N VAL A 609 32.28 32.97 17.85
CA VAL A 609 31.99 32.19 19.08
C VAL A 609 33.26 31.57 19.68
N LEU A 610 34.10 30.96 18.85
CA LEU A 610 35.39 30.40 19.29
C LEU A 610 36.35 31.51 19.70
N ALA A 611 36.34 32.67 19.04
CA ALA A 611 37.17 33.81 19.38
C ALA A 611 36.84 34.34 20.78
N VAL A 612 35.55 34.55 21.08
CA VAL A 612 35.10 34.94 22.43
C VAL A 612 35.51 33.88 23.45
N SER A 613 35.30 32.59 23.13
CA SER A 613 35.68 31.50 24.03
C SER A 613 37.19 31.45 24.31
N ILE A 614 38.02 31.76 23.31
CA ILE A 614 39.49 31.85 23.45
C ILE A 614 39.89 33.10 24.26
N LEU A 615 39.26 34.25 24.00
CA LEU A 615 39.50 35.53 24.67
C LEU A 615 39.11 35.47 26.15
N GLU A 616 37.95 34.88 26.47
CA GLU A 616 37.48 34.69 27.84
C GLU A 616 38.34 33.68 28.61
N VAL A 617 38.67 32.53 28.00
CA VAL A 617 39.36 31.43 28.70
C VAL A 617 40.87 31.64 28.82
N ASN A 618 41.55 32.20 27.82
CA ASN A 618 43.02 32.33 27.82
C ASN A 618 43.54 33.73 28.14
N LEU A 619 42.76 34.79 27.86
CA LEU A 619 43.24 36.18 27.96
C LEU A 619 42.58 36.97 29.11
N GLY A 620 41.52 36.46 29.73
CA GLY A 620 40.88 37.08 30.90
C GLY A 620 40.26 38.46 30.62
N ILE A 621 40.01 38.80 29.36
CA ILE A 621 39.44 40.09 28.96
C ILE A 621 37.92 40.03 29.17
N PHE A 622 37.46 40.48 30.33
CA PHE A 622 36.03 40.70 30.60
C PHE A 622 35.63 42.10 30.11
N GLY A 623 34.67 42.20 29.19
CA GLY A 623 34.05 43.50 28.88
C GLY A 623 33.55 43.74 27.46
N ILE A 624 33.90 42.91 26.48
CA ILE A 624 33.22 42.94 25.18
C ILE A 624 32.09 41.91 25.27
N GLY A 625 30.84 42.37 25.32
CA GLY A 625 29.71 41.46 25.25
C GLY A 625 29.74 40.69 23.93
N CYS A 626 29.29 39.44 23.96
CA CYS A 626 29.08 38.65 22.74
C CYS A 626 28.21 39.42 21.72
N GLU A 627 27.35 40.31 22.22
CA GLU A 627 26.37 41.12 21.51
C GLU A 627 27.02 42.12 20.55
N GLU A 628 27.98 42.91 21.03
CA GLU A 628 28.72 43.89 20.21
C GLU A 628 29.56 43.16 19.15
N LEU A 629 30.07 41.98 19.49
CA LEU A 629 30.90 41.19 18.58
C LEU A 629 30.06 40.52 17.48
N PHE A 630 28.84 40.06 17.78
CA PHE A 630 27.90 39.56 16.77
C PHE A 630 27.33 40.67 15.89
N LEU A 631 27.07 41.86 16.45
CA LEU A 631 26.66 43.01 15.66
C LEU A 631 27.80 43.52 14.77
N ALA A 632 29.03 43.58 15.29
CA ALA A 632 30.22 43.90 14.51
C ALA A 632 30.47 42.87 13.41
N TYR A 633 30.34 41.58 13.70
CA TYR A 633 30.42 40.50 12.71
C TYR A 633 29.41 40.68 11.57
N LEU A 634 28.14 40.92 11.92
CA LEU A 634 27.08 41.17 10.95
C LEU A 634 27.38 42.40 10.09
N MET A 635 27.84 43.50 10.71
CA MET A 635 28.24 44.72 10.02
C MET A 635 29.44 44.52 9.10
N ILE A 636 30.46 43.77 9.52
CA ILE A 636 31.64 43.47 8.70
C ILE A 636 31.24 42.73 7.42
N PHE A 637 30.40 41.70 7.52
CA PHE A 637 29.92 40.98 6.34
C PHE A 637 28.96 41.82 5.49
N MET A 638 28.12 42.67 6.08
CA MET A 638 27.27 43.61 5.34
C MET A 638 28.09 44.63 4.55
N VAL A 639 29.11 45.22 5.17
CA VAL A 639 30.04 46.14 4.51
C VAL A 639 30.84 45.41 3.43
N TRP A 640 31.31 44.19 3.71
CA TRP A 640 31.97 43.34 2.71
C TRP A 640 31.07 43.10 1.49
N ASP A 641 29.80 42.72 1.68
CA ASP A 641 28.89 42.46 0.56
C ASP A 641 28.62 43.74 -0.26
N ILE A 642 28.50 44.89 0.41
CA ILE A 642 28.33 46.19 -0.27
C ILE A 642 29.57 46.53 -1.11
N LEU A 643 30.77 46.34 -0.56
CA LEU A 643 32.04 46.68 -1.21
C LEU A 643 32.39 45.73 -2.36
N LYS A 644 32.28 44.41 -2.14
CA LYS A 644 32.64 43.39 -3.15
C LYS A 644 31.51 43.00 -4.08
N ARG A 645 30.27 43.47 -3.82
CA ARG A 645 29.04 43.09 -4.55
C ARG A 645 28.82 41.58 -4.60
N ASP A 646 29.17 40.87 -3.53
CA ASP A 646 29.27 39.40 -3.48
C ASP A 646 27.94 38.63 -3.37
N ARG A 647 26.80 39.30 -3.61
CA ARG A 647 25.42 38.74 -3.65
C ARG A 647 25.00 37.97 -2.38
N MET A 648 25.53 38.28 -1.19
CA MET A 648 25.20 37.61 0.10
C MET A 648 23.93 38.17 0.81
N GLN A 649 23.10 38.92 0.09
CA GLN A 649 21.96 39.68 0.63
C GLN A 649 20.95 38.86 1.45
N ILE A 650 20.57 37.65 1.00
CA ILE A 650 19.58 36.82 1.67
C ILE A 650 20.22 36.20 2.93
N GLY A 651 21.44 35.70 2.80
CA GLY A 651 22.22 35.11 3.90
C GLY A 651 22.45 36.09 5.03
N LEU A 652 22.75 37.36 4.73
CA LEU A 652 22.93 38.41 5.73
C LEU A 652 21.61 38.85 6.37
N GLY A 653 20.53 38.94 5.60
CA GLY A 653 19.20 39.21 6.16
C GLY A 653 18.73 38.10 7.10
N VAL A 654 18.95 36.83 6.74
CA VAL A 654 18.63 35.67 7.58
C VAL A 654 19.53 35.63 8.82
N LEU A 655 20.84 35.87 8.66
CA LEU A 655 21.78 35.92 9.77
C LEU A 655 21.37 36.99 10.77
N GLY A 656 21.02 38.19 10.31
CA GLY A 656 20.54 39.26 11.19
C GLY A 656 19.22 38.93 11.89
N ALA A 657 18.29 38.24 11.21
CA ALA A 657 17.06 37.75 11.83
C ALA A 657 17.35 36.71 12.94
N CYS A 658 18.25 35.77 12.66
CA CYS A 658 18.65 34.71 13.59
C CYS A 658 19.39 35.27 14.81
N LEU A 659 20.32 36.20 14.61
CA LEU A 659 21.04 36.88 15.69
C LEU A 659 20.09 37.71 16.55
N GLY A 660 19.18 38.48 15.92
CA GLY A 660 18.14 39.22 16.64
C GLY A 660 17.20 38.32 17.45
N ALA A 661 16.83 37.16 16.90
CA ALA A 661 15.96 36.20 17.60
C ALA A 661 16.69 35.52 18.76
N ALA A 662 17.94 35.11 18.56
CA ALA A 662 18.79 34.54 19.59
C ALA A 662 19.00 35.53 20.73
N TYR A 663 19.27 36.80 20.41
CA TYR A 663 19.36 37.89 21.38
C TYR A 663 18.08 38.04 22.18
N PHE A 664 16.94 38.16 21.49
CA PHE A 664 15.65 38.30 22.14
C PHE A 664 15.34 37.13 23.09
N LEU A 665 15.70 35.90 22.70
CA LEU A 665 15.50 34.69 23.51
C LEU A 665 16.42 34.63 24.75
N ILE A 666 17.70 34.97 24.59
CA ILE A 666 18.68 34.95 25.71
C ILE A 666 18.32 36.00 26.76
N HIS A 667 17.92 37.20 26.31
CA HIS A 667 17.61 38.32 27.19
C HIS A 667 16.12 38.36 27.59
N TYR A 668 15.30 37.43 27.10
CA TYR A 668 13.88 37.30 27.40
C TYR A 668 13.59 37.30 28.90
N PHE A 669 14.43 36.60 29.68
CA PHE A 669 14.29 36.46 31.13
C PHE A 669 14.93 37.60 31.94
N ARG A 670 15.73 38.48 31.31
CA ARG A 670 16.52 39.54 31.99
C ARG A 670 15.86 40.92 31.98
N GLY A 671 14.68 41.08 31.37
CA GLY A 671 13.88 42.31 31.42
C GLY A 671 14.37 43.48 30.55
N GLN A 672 15.57 43.41 29.95
CA GLN A 672 16.11 44.41 29.03
C GLN A 672 16.53 43.76 27.69
N ALA A 673 15.57 43.34 26.87
CA ALA A 673 15.86 42.74 25.56
C ALA A 673 15.67 43.76 24.43
N VAL A 674 16.69 44.59 24.17
CA VAL A 674 16.69 45.53 23.04
C VAL A 674 17.22 44.82 21.78
N ALA A 675 16.46 43.85 21.25
CA ALA A 675 16.80 43.13 20.02
C ALA A 675 16.60 43.96 18.73
N GLN A 676 15.97 45.13 18.86
CA GLN A 676 15.62 46.06 17.78
C GLN A 676 16.79 46.39 16.83
N PRO A 677 18.04 46.60 17.28
CA PRO A 677 19.15 46.96 16.40
C PRO A 677 19.45 45.90 15.35
N PHE A 678 19.42 44.61 15.70
CA PHE A 678 19.67 43.52 14.74
C PHE A 678 18.66 43.55 13.60
N TYR A 679 17.38 43.71 13.92
CA TYR A 679 16.30 43.74 12.92
C TYR A 679 16.32 45.01 12.07
N LEU A 680 16.52 46.19 12.69
CA LEU A 680 16.54 47.46 11.98
C LEU A 680 17.78 47.63 11.10
N VAL A 681 18.97 47.24 11.57
CA VAL A 681 20.20 47.29 10.78
C VAL A 681 20.09 46.36 9.57
N SER A 682 19.53 45.16 9.76
CA SER A 682 19.30 44.21 8.68
C SER A 682 18.24 44.70 7.68
N ALA A 683 17.16 45.33 8.16
CA ALA A 683 16.14 45.94 7.31
C ALA A 683 16.72 47.12 6.51
N ALA A 684 17.50 47.99 7.15
CA ALA A 684 18.17 49.12 6.51
C ALA A 684 19.18 48.64 5.45
N TYR A 685 19.97 47.61 5.76
CA TYR A 685 20.88 46.97 4.82
C TYR A 685 20.15 46.45 3.58
N LEU A 686 19.04 45.73 3.74
CA LEU A 686 18.25 45.22 2.62
C LEU A 686 17.64 46.36 1.78
N VAL A 687 17.18 47.44 2.41
CA VAL A 687 16.67 48.64 1.69
C VAL A 687 17.78 49.32 0.91
N VAL A 688 18.96 49.52 1.50
CA VAL A 688 20.12 50.11 0.82
C VAL A 688 20.56 49.22 -0.34
N ARG A 689 20.65 47.90 -0.11
CA ARG A 689 21.06 46.93 -1.14
C ARG A 689 20.05 46.82 -2.28
N SER A 690 18.76 47.05 -2.01
CA SER A 690 17.71 47.05 -3.03
C SER A 690 17.85 48.17 -4.07
N ARG A 691 18.62 49.23 -3.76
CA ARG A 691 18.90 50.33 -4.71
C ARG A 691 19.88 49.83 -5.77
N GLY A 692 19.44 49.78 -7.03
CA GLY A 692 20.27 49.32 -8.16
C GLY A 692 20.18 47.81 -8.45
N GLN A 693 19.18 47.10 -7.91
CA GLN A 693 18.90 45.71 -8.25
C GLN A 693 17.81 45.55 -9.30
N GLU A 694 17.86 44.45 -10.06
CA GLU A 694 16.78 44.02 -10.93
C GLU A 694 15.47 43.85 -10.16
N GLN A 695 14.34 44.03 -10.84
CA GLN A 695 13.00 44.14 -10.25
C GLN A 695 12.65 42.98 -9.30
N ARG A 696 13.04 41.75 -9.64
CA ARG A 696 12.79 40.55 -8.81
C ARG A 696 13.64 40.50 -7.53
N ALA A 697 14.93 40.79 -7.63
CA ALA A 697 15.82 40.84 -6.47
C ALA A 697 15.47 42.02 -5.54
N ARG A 698 15.08 43.15 -6.12
CA ARG A 698 14.58 44.32 -5.41
C ARG A 698 13.32 44.00 -4.61
N ALA A 699 12.35 43.28 -5.18
CA ALA A 699 11.14 42.88 -4.47
C ALA A 699 11.44 42.00 -3.24
N ILE A 700 12.33 41.01 -3.37
CA ILE A 700 12.73 40.12 -2.26
C ILE A 700 13.37 40.92 -1.12
N SER A 701 14.29 41.84 -1.45
CA SER A 701 14.96 42.69 -0.46
C SER A 701 13.98 43.63 0.24
N VAL A 702 12.99 44.17 -0.48
CA VAL A 702 11.93 45.02 0.11
C VAL A 702 11.02 44.19 1.01
N TYR A 703 10.55 43.02 0.59
CA TYR A 703 9.73 42.14 1.44
C TYR A 703 10.47 41.69 2.70
N GLY A 704 11.76 41.32 2.56
CA GLY A 704 12.61 40.97 3.69
C GLY A 704 12.79 42.12 4.67
N ALA A 705 12.98 43.35 4.18
CA ALA A 705 13.07 44.54 5.03
C ALA A 705 11.78 44.81 5.81
N TRP A 706 10.61 44.60 5.19
CA TRP A 706 9.31 44.79 5.85
C TRP A 706 9.06 43.74 6.93
N VAL A 707 9.37 42.47 6.65
CA VAL A 707 9.27 41.39 7.66
C VAL A 707 10.19 41.68 8.86
N LEU A 708 11.43 42.12 8.60
CA LEU A 708 12.37 42.50 9.65
C LEU A 708 11.91 43.74 10.43
N ALA A 709 11.31 44.73 9.75
CA ALA A 709 10.73 45.89 10.41
C ALA A 709 9.56 45.50 11.34
N LEU A 710 8.65 44.63 10.89
CA LEU A 710 7.56 44.11 11.72
C LEU A 710 8.07 43.29 12.92
N ALA A 711 9.14 42.51 12.75
CA ALA A 711 9.83 41.83 13.85
C ALA A 711 10.46 42.83 14.84
N GLY A 712 11.04 43.92 14.32
CA GLY A 712 11.51 45.05 15.11
C GLY A 712 10.39 45.72 15.92
N VAL A 713 9.22 45.97 15.31
CA VAL A 713 8.04 46.53 16.00
C VAL A 713 7.54 45.58 17.07
N HIS A 714 7.49 44.27 16.79
CA HIS A 714 7.07 43.27 17.78
C HIS A 714 7.97 43.26 19.02
N THR A 715 9.28 43.30 18.82
CA THR A 715 10.27 43.33 19.91
C THR A 715 10.30 44.67 20.63
N ALA A 716 10.09 45.79 19.94
CA ALA A 716 9.99 47.12 20.54
C ALA A 716 8.72 47.29 21.41
N CYS A 717 7.62 46.61 21.07
CA CYS A 717 6.40 46.62 21.88
C CYS A 717 6.50 45.78 23.17
N TYR A 718 7.53 44.93 23.29
CA TYR A 718 7.71 44.03 24.41
C TYR A 718 7.76 44.72 25.79
N PRO A 719 8.54 45.79 26.00
CA PRO A 719 8.56 46.51 27.29
C PRO A 719 7.27 47.29 27.61
N TYR A 720 6.44 47.61 26.62
CA TYR A 720 5.28 48.51 26.80
C TYR A 720 3.93 47.80 26.92
N LEU A 721 3.78 46.62 26.32
CA LEU A 721 2.52 45.89 26.29
C LEU A 721 2.67 44.54 27.00
N ALA A 722 1.97 44.37 28.12
CA ALA A 722 2.03 43.15 28.91
C ALA A 722 1.42 41.93 28.17
N LEU A 723 0.30 42.13 27.47
CA LEU A 723 -0.42 41.02 26.82
C LEU A 723 0.15 40.68 25.44
N SER A 724 0.40 39.38 25.22
CA SER A 724 0.90 38.88 23.93
C SER A 724 -0.05 39.15 22.76
N VAL A 725 -1.36 39.12 23.04
CA VAL A 725 -2.42 39.43 22.07
C VAL A 725 -2.37 40.90 21.66
N GLN A 726 -2.21 41.83 22.61
CA GLN A 726 -2.08 43.26 22.31
C GLN A 726 -0.87 43.55 21.43
N ARG A 727 0.30 42.96 21.74
CA ARG A 727 1.50 43.12 20.91
C ARG A 727 1.26 42.68 19.45
N ARG A 728 0.58 41.55 19.25
CA ARG A 728 0.29 41.03 17.91
C ARG A 728 -0.81 41.82 17.19
N LEU A 729 -1.79 42.36 17.92
CA LEU A 729 -2.80 43.27 17.39
C LEU A 729 -2.18 44.60 16.93
N VAL A 730 -1.18 45.13 17.64
CA VAL A 730 -0.42 46.31 17.19
C VAL A 730 0.36 46.00 15.91
N VAL A 731 1.04 44.86 15.83
CA VAL A 731 1.73 44.45 14.59
C VAL A 731 0.73 44.29 13.42
N LEU A 732 -0.47 43.75 13.68
CA LEU A 732 -1.54 43.64 12.69
C LEU A 732 -2.05 45.03 12.24
N ALA A 733 -2.18 45.97 13.17
CA ALA A 733 -2.58 47.35 12.88
C ALA A 733 -1.51 48.11 12.08
N VAL A 734 -0.23 47.91 12.39
CA VAL A 734 0.89 48.46 11.62
C VAL A 734 0.88 47.90 10.21
N LEU A 735 0.74 46.58 10.03
CA LEU A 735 0.61 45.98 8.70
C LEU A 735 -0.61 46.55 7.94
N ALA A 736 -1.73 46.77 8.62
CA ALA A 736 -2.92 47.37 8.03
C ALA A 736 -2.69 48.82 7.57
N ALA A 737 -2.00 49.62 8.38
CA ALA A 737 -1.62 50.98 8.04
C ALA A 737 -0.65 51.01 6.84
N GLU A 738 0.35 50.14 6.83
CA GLU A 738 1.30 50.03 5.73
C GLU A 738 0.62 49.59 4.42
N TYR A 739 -0.30 48.61 4.48
CA TYR A 739 -1.11 48.19 3.34
C TYR A 739 -1.96 49.34 2.78
N LEU A 740 -2.60 50.13 3.66
CA LEU A 740 -3.41 51.28 3.27
C LEU A 740 -2.55 52.37 2.62
N LEU A 741 -1.40 52.69 3.21
CA LEU A 741 -0.44 53.67 2.66
C LEU A 741 0.08 53.25 1.28
N LEU A 742 0.36 51.96 1.08
CA LEU A 742 0.80 51.44 -0.21
C LEU A 742 -0.32 51.56 -1.25
N ARG A 743 -1.55 51.19 -0.87
CA ARG A 743 -2.73 51.27 -1.74
C ARG A 743 -3.07 52.71 -2.16
N MET A 744 -2.79 53.69 -1.29
CA MET A 744 -2.91 55.11 -1.62
C MET A 744 -1.81 55.61 -2.56
N ARG A 745 -0.59 55.07 -2.49
CA ARG A 745 0.55 55.52 -3.30
C ARG A 745 0.56 54.93 -4.71
N LYS A 746 0.36 53.62 -4.89
CA LYS A 746 0.19 52.93 -6.19
C LYS A 746 -0.49 51.56 -6.02
N PRO A 747 -1.45 51.17 -6.89
CA PRO A 747 -2.02 49.82 -6.89
C PRO A 747 -1.06 48.83 -7.57
N ALA A 748 0.01 48.42 -6.87
CA ALA A 748 0.87 47.34 -7.34
C ALA A 748 0.22 45.98 -7.04
N GLN A 749 -0.38 45.34 -8.06
CA GLN A 749 -0.99 44.01 -7.94
C GLN A 749 0.01 42.94 -7.44
N GLU A 750 1.31 43.09 -7.72
CA GLU A 750 2.36 42.15 -7.30
C GLU A 750 2.52 42.05 -5.77
N MET A 751 2.17 43.09 -5.02
CA MET A 751 2.34 43.12 -3.56
C MET A 751 1.11 42.62 -2.79
N GLU A 752 -0.03 42.46 -3.46
CA GLU A 752 -1.30 42.14 -2.79
C GLU A 752 -1.27 40.74 -2.13
N GLY A 753 -0.57 39.78 -2.74
CA GLY A 753 -0.34 38.46 -2.15
C GLY A 753 0.49 38.48 -0.87
N PHE A 754 1.54 39.32 -0.80
CA PHE A 754 2.39 39.44 0.40
C PHE A 754 1.58 39.94 1.61
N PHE A 755 0.76 40.97 1.42
CA PHE A 755 -0.09 41.50 2.49
C PHE A 755 -1.16 40.51 2.92
N GLN A 756 -1.79 39.78 1.99
CA GLN A 756 -2.75 38.72 2.35
C GLN A 756 -2.12 37.64 3.22
N ILE A 757 -0.92 37.18 2.86
CA ILE A 757 -0.14 36.22 3.66
C ILE A 757 0.19 36.84 5.03
N GLY A 758 0.65 38.09 5.07
CA GLY A 758 0.95 38.82 6.30
C GLY A 758 -0.25 38.93 7.24
N PHE A 759 -1.41 39.35 6.74
CA PHE A 759 -2.65 39.46 7.53
C PHE A 759 -3.07 38.10 8.09
N ALA A 760 -3.01 37.04 7.28
CA ALA A 760 -3.35 35.70 7.74
C ALA A 760 -2.39 35.21 8.83
N VAL A 761 -1.07 35.30 8.60
CA VAL A 761 -0.03 34.84 9.54
C VAL A 761 -0.11 35.58 10.87
N ILE A 762 -0.23 36.91 10.86
CA ILE A 762 -0.31 37.71 12.08
C ILE A 762 -1.63 37.44 12.80
N TYR A 763 -2.76 37.34 12.10
CA TYR A 763 -4.05 37.02 12.72
C TYR A 763 -4.05 35.63 13.39
N ILE A 764 -3.46 34.62 12.74
CA ILE A 764 -3.28 33.29 13.35
C ILE A 764 -2.41 33.41 14.60
N ALA A 765 -1.35 34.22 14.56
CA ALA A 765 -0.55 34.50 15.74
C ALA A 765 -1.39 35.20 16.83
N VAL A 766 -2.25 36.16 16.52
CA VAL A 766 -3.18 36.78 17.49
C VAL A 766 -4.04 35.70 18.16
N MET A 767 -4.67 34.82 17.38
CA MET A 767 -5.51 33.73 17.92
C MET A 767 -4.73 32.72 18.75
N LEU A 768 -3.52 32.33 18.33
CA LEU A 768 -2.67 31.43 19.11
C LEU A 768 -2.22 32.07 20.43
N GLY A 769 -2.02 33.38 20.43
CA GLY A 769 -1.73 34.15 21.65
C GLY A 769 -2.91 34.14 22.60
N PHE A 770 -4.12 34.31 22.04
CA PHE A 770 -5.36 34.20 22.78
C PHE A 770 -5.53 32.80 23.37
N TYR A 771 -5.36 31.72 22.59
CA TYR A 771 -5.50 30.34 23.11
C TYR A 771 -4.47 29.95 24.17
N ARG A 772 -3.31 30.61 24.22
CA ARG A 772 -2.29 30.41 25.26
C ARG A 772 -2.47 31.32 26.48
N GLY A 773 -3.41 32.25 26.43
CA GLY A 773 -3.64 33.25 27.47
C GLY A 773 -3.98 32.66 28.83
N THR A 774 -3.84 33.48 29.87
CA THR A 774 -4.08 33.12 31.27
C THR A 774 -5.35 33.77 31.85
N GLY A 775 -6.12 34.51 31.04
CA GLY A 775 -7.35 35.18 31.49
C GLY A 775 -7.53 36.61 30.96
N PRO A 776 -6.57 37.54 31.19
CA PRO A 776 -6.75 38.96 30.85
C PRO A 776 -6.92 39.23 29.35
N GLU A 777 -6.54 38.28 28.50
CA GLU A 777 -6.77 38.36 27.05
C GLU A 777 -8.26 38.33 26.67
N LEU A 778 -9.16 37.88 27.56
CA LEU A 778 -10.60 37.85 27.30
C LEU A 778 -11.15 39.25 26.97
N ALA A 779 -10.58 40.31 27.53
CA ALA A 779 -10.92 41.69 27.20
C ALA A 779 -10.64 42.05 25.73
N CYS A 780 -9.71 41.32 25.08
CA CYS A 780 -9.39 41.50 23.66
C CYS A 780 -10.33 40.71 22.73
N LEU A 781 -11.24 39.87 23.25
CA LEU A 781 -12.10 39.01 22.43
C LEU A 781 -12.93 39.79 21.38
N PRO A 782 -13.57 40.92 21.69
CA PRO A 782 -14.31 41.70 20.68
C PRO A 782 -13.39 42.23 19.58
N VAL A 783 -12.18 42.68 19.94
CA VAL A 783 -11.18 43.20 18.99
C VAL A 783 -10.65 42.07 18.10
N CYS A 784 -10.46 40.88 18.66
CA CYS A 784 -10.10 39.65 17.94
C CYS A 784 -11.16 39.27 16.90
N LEU A 785 -12.45 39.30 17.27
CA LEU A 785 -13.56 39.01 16.34
C LEU A 785 -13.74 40.10 15.28
N ALA A 786 -13.50 41.36 15.62
CA ALA A 786 -13.50 42.45 14.64
C ALA A 786 -12.32 42.31 13.65
N ALA A 787 -11.13 41.97 14.15
CA ALA A 787 -9.96 41.68 13.33
C ALA A 787 -10.21 40.47 12.42
N PHE A 788 -10.88 39.43 12.92
CA PHE A 788 -11.32 38.29 12.11
C PHE A 788 -12.20 38.74 10.94
N ALA A 789 -13.28 39.47 11.23
CA ALA A 789 -14.21 39.92 10.21
C ALA A 789 -13.52 40.78 9.15
N ALA A 790 -12.64 41.69 9.56
CA ALA A 790 -11.88 42.55 8.66
C ALA A 790 -10.89 41.75 7.79
N VAL A 791 -10.08 40.88 8.38
CA VAL A 791 -9.10 40.04 7.67
C VAL A 791 -9.80 39.04 6.74
N TYR A 792 -10.89 38.42 7.19
CA TYR A 792 -11.69 37.48 6.40
C TYR A 792 -12.29 38.16 5.18
N VAL A 793 -12.95 39.31 5.34
CA VAL A 793 -13.53 40.07 4.21
C VAL A 793 -12.44 40.59 3.27
N LEU A 794 -11.31 41.06 3.79
CA LEU A 794 -10.20 41.55 2.98
C LEU A 794 -9.61 40.43 2.11
N THR A 795 -9.29 39.28 2.71
CA THR A 795 -8.73 38.12 2.02
C THR A 795 -9.72 37.48 1.07
N TYR A 796 -11.01 37.43 1.42
CA TYR A 796 -12.09 36.95 0.55
C TYR A 796 -12.28 37.85 -0.70
N ARG A 797 -12.23 39.18 -0.55
CA ARG A 797 -12.40 40.12 -1.66
C ARG A 797 -11.21 40.15 -2.61
N THR A 798 -10.00 40.13 -2.06
CA THR A 798 -8.77 40.44 -2.79
C THR A 798 -8.01 39.18 -3.26
N GLY A 799 -8.32 38.00 -2.72
CA GLY A 799 -7.44 36.83 -2.81
C GLY A 799 -7.75 35.84 -3.94
N GLY A 800 -6.68 35.38 -4.59
CA GLY A 800 -6.64 34.12 -5.37
C GLY A 800 -6.03 32.94 -4.59
N LEU A 801 -5.54 33.17 -3.35
CA LEU A 801 -4.81 32.18 -2.53
C LEU A 801 -5.70 31.46 -1.48
N ASN A 802 -6.99 31.79 -1.39
CA ASN A 802 -7.94 31.20 -0.44
C ASN A 802 -7.51 31.23 1.06
N LEU A 803 -6.68 32.20 1.46
CA LEU A 803 -6.13 32.29 2.83
C LEU A 803 -7.19 32.56 3.91
N HIS A 804 -8.38 33.03 3.52
CA HIS A 804 -9.53 33.17 4.42
C HIS A 804 -9.94 31.83 5.05
N LEU A 805 -9.71 30.69 4.37
CA LEU A 805 -9.89 29.34 4.91
C LEU A 805 -9.14 29.16 6.24
N LEU A 806 -7.86 29.54 6.26
CA LEU A 806 -6.97 29.33 7.40
C LEU A 806 -7.40 30.21 8.58
N THR A 807 -7.78 31.46 8.30
CA THR A 807 -8.30 32.38 9.32
C THR A 807 -9.65 31.91 9.91
N ALA A 808 -10.52 31.31 9.09
CA ALA A 808 -11.78 30.73 9.55
C ALA A 808 -11.56 29.48 10.39
N ALA A 809 -10.68 28.57 9.96
CA ALA A 809 -10.36 27.34 10.69
C ALA A 809 -9.84 27.63 12.09
N VAL A 810 -8.92 28.59 12.23
CA VAL A 810 -8.37 28.97 13.54
C VAL A 810 -9.43 29.60 14.43
N THR A 811 -10.34 30.40 13.87
CA THR A 811 -11.40 31.08 14.66
C THR A 811 -12.51 30.13 15.09
N LEU A 812 -12.82 29.07 14.32
CA LEU A 812 -13.84 28.09 14.67
C LEU A 812 -13.45 27.18 15.86
N TRP A 813 -12.17 27.16 16.26
CA TRP A 813 -11.70 26.49 17.48
C TRP A 813 -11.90 27.32 18.76
N LEU A 814 -12.31 28.59 18.64
CA LEU A 814 -12.50 29.51 19.75
C LEU A 814 -13.47 28.98 20.84
N PRO A 815 -14.62 28.35 20.52
CA PRO A 815 -15.55 27.86 21.54
C PRO A 815 -14.90 26.84 22.49
N ALA A 816 -14.09 25.93 21.97
CA ALA A 816 -13.38 24.94 22.77
C ALA A 816 -12.36 25.60 23.73
N ALA A 817 -11.69 26.66 23.28
CA ALA A 817 -10.77 27.42 24.13
C ALA A 817 -11.52 28.20 25.23
N LEU A 818 -12.69 28.78 24.93
CA LEU A 818 -13.49 29.51 25.93
C LEU A 818 -13.99 28.58 27.05
N ILE A 819 -14.37 27.35 26.73
CA ILE A 819 -14.79 26.34 27.71
C ILE A 819 -13.58 25.80 28.47
N GLY A 820 -12.61 25.22 27.77
CA GLY A 820 -11.52 24.48 28.40
C GLY A 820 -10.46 25.34 29.08
N ARG A 821 -10.17 26.54 28.56
CA ARG A 821 -9.09 27.40 29.04
C ARG A 821 -9.58 28.56 29.90
N TYR A 822 -10.62 29.25 29.45
CA TYR A 822 -11.17 30.41 30.15
C TYR A 822 -12.31 30.08 31.12
N GLN A 823 -12.71 28.79 31.21
CA GLN A 823 -13.75 28.29 32.11
C GLN A 823 -15.08 29.07 32.01
N ILE A 824 -15.40 29.57 30.81
CA ILE A 824 -16.69 30.22 30.57
C ILE A 824 -17.75 29.11 30.53
N GLY A 825 -18.84 29.32 31.27
CA GLY A 825 -19.95 28.35 31.33
C GLY A 825 -20.42 27.92 29.95
N GLU A 826 -20.57 26.60 29.76
CA GLU A 826 -20.82 25.98 28.45
C GLU A 826 -22.04 26.58 27.76
N GLU A 827 -23.15 26.80 28.47
CA GLU A 827 -24.36 27.39 27.91
C GLU A 827 -24.13 28.75 27.23
N ARG A 828 -23.30 29.61 27.84
CA ARG A 828 -22.95 30.92 27.30
C ARG A 828 -22.11 30.78 26.03
N VAL A 829 -21.21 29.81 25.99
CA VAL A 829 -20.33 29.56 24.84
C VAL A 829 -21.13 28.98 23.67
N TYR A 830 -21.99 27.99 23.91
CA TYR A 830 -22.86 27.42 22.88
C TYR A 830 -23.80 28.48 22.30
N GLY A 831 -24.45 29.27 23.15
CA GLY A 831 -25.31 30.39 22.74
C GLY A 831 -24.55 31.45 21.94
N ALA A 832 -23.40 31.92 22.43
CA ALA A 832 -22.59 32.92 21.75
C ALA A 832 -22.04 32.44 20.40
N THR A 833 -21.65 31.16 20.30
CA THR A 833 -21.16 30.57 19.06
C THR A 833 -22.26 30.48 18.00
N LEU A 834 -23.46 30.00 18.39
CA LEU A 834 -24.62 29.94 17.50
C LEU A 834 -25.05 31.35 17.06
N ALA A 835 -25.07 32.32 17.97
CA ALA A 835 -25.37 33.71 17.65
C ALA A 835 -24.34 34.31 16.67
N PHE A 836 -23.05 34.05 16.88
CA PHE A 836 -21.99 34.51 15.97
C PHE A 836 -22.11 33.88 14.58
N LEU A 837 -22.38 32.57 14.50
CA LEU A 837 -22.63 31.87 13.24
C LEU A 837 -23.84 32.44 12.49
N LEU A 838 -24.92 32.74 13.19
CA LEU A 838 -26.12 33.34 12.61
C LEU A 838 -25.87 34.78 12.12
N VAL A 839 -25.24 35.63 12.93
CA VAL A 839 -24.99 37.05 12.59
C VAL A 839 -23.95 37.16 11.49
N PHE A 840 -22.76 36.59 11.67
CA PHE A 840 -21.67 36.71 10.69
C PHE A 840 -21.98 35.91 9.42
N GLY A 841 -22.49 34.69 9.55
CA GLY A 841 -22.93 33.88 8.40
C GLY A 841 -24.09 34.53 7.65
N GLY A 842 -25.06 35.12 8.35
CA GLY A 842 -26.16 35.87 7.76
C GLY A 842 -25.70 37.10 6.98
N LEU A 843 -24.77 37.89 7.54
CA LEU A 843 -24.18 39.06 6.87
C LEU A 843 -23.41 38.69 5.60
N LEU A 844 -22.65 37.58 5.63
CA LEU A 844 -21.98 37.06 4.44
C LEU A 844 -23.01 36.64 3.37
N ARG A 845 -24.08 35.95 3.75
CA ARG A 845 -25.15 35.47 2.86
C ARG A 845 -26.04 36.57 2.28
N ALA A 846 -26.18 37.69 2.98
CA ALA A 846 -26.88 38.86 2.46
C ALA A 846 -26.17 39.46 1.24
N LYS A 847 -24.85 39.24 1.10
CA LYS A 847 -24.02 39.88 0.08
C LYS A 847 -23.41 38.90 -0.93
N TRP A 848 -23.10 37.67 -0.53
CA TRP A 848 -22.31 36.72 -1.32
C TRP A 848 -22.90 35.30 -1.30
N ARG A 849 -22.74 34.59 -2.42
CA ARG A 849 -23.14 33.17 -2.55
C ARG A 849 -22.10 32.23 -1.90
N ILE A 850 -22.50 30.99 -1.56
CA ILE A 850 -21.58 29.98 -0.98
C ILE A 850 -20.37 29.76 -1.90
N LEU A 851 -20.65 29.58 -3.20
CA LEU A 851 -19.63 29.46 -4.25
C LEU A 851 -19.89 30.51 -5.31
N GLU A 852 -18.89 31.35 -5.55
CA GLU A 852 -18.86 32.30 -6.65
C GLU A 852 -17.82 31.84 -7.68
N PRO A 853 -18.14 31.84 -8.98
CA PRO A 853 -17.14 31.62 -10.01
C PRO A 853 -16.10 32.75 -9.95
N ASP A 854 -14.82 32.40 -9.88
CA ASP A 854 -13.75 33.40 -9.87
C ASP A 854 -13.51 33.90 -11.30
N GLU A 855 -13.90 35.15 -11.58
CA GLU A 855 -13.65 35.76 -12.89
C GLU A 855 -12.15 35.94 -13.18
N ARG A 856 -11.27 35.90 -12.16
CA ARG A 856 -9.83 36.14 -12.30
C ARG A 856 -9.01 34.86 -12.55
N GLN A 857 -9.56 33.69 -12.30
CA GLN A 857 -8.90 32.40 -12.51
C GLN A 857 -9.88 31.46 -13.20
N LYS A 858 -9.55 30.93 -14.39
CA LYS A 858 -10.32 29.85 -15.02
C LYS A 858 -9.55 28.52 -14.82
N PRO A 859 -10.13 27.48 -14.18
CA PRO A 859 -11.43 27.37 -13.53
C PRO A 859 -11.29 27.50 -11.99
N GLY A 860 -11.24 28.72 -11.47
CA GLY A 860 -11.23 29.00 -10.03
C GLY A 860 -12.65 29.17 -9.50
N VAL A 861 -12.98 28.54 -8.37
CA VAL A 861 -14.23 28.78 -7.65
C VAL A 861 -13.89 29.34 -6.27
N ARG A 862 -14.44 30.51 -5.93
CA ARG A 862 -14.29 31.09 -4.59
C ARG A 862 -15.37 30.54 -3.68
N ALA A 863 -14.96 29.80 -2.67
CA ALA A 863 -15.84 29.25 -1.65
C ALA A 863 -15.78 30.07 -0.36
N ASP A 864 -16.94 30.25 0.27
CA ASP A 864 -17.08 30.77 1.62
C ASP A 864 -16.72 29.69 2.66
N TRP A 865 -15.43 29.57 2.95
CA TRP A 865 -14.87 28.53 3.80
C TRP A 865 -15.33 28.60 5.26
N PHE A 866 -15.73 29.77 5.77
CA PHE A 866 -16.27 29.90 7.12
C PHE A 866 -17.55 29.07 7.29
N CYS A 867 -18.50 29.19 6.37
CA CYS A 867 -19.74 28.41 6.43
C CYS A 867 -19.51 26.93 6.12
N VAL A 868 -18.55 26.61 5.26
CA VAL A 868 -18.15 25.21 4.99
C VAL A 868 -17.61 24.56 6.25
N LEU A 869 -16.68 25.22 6.95
CA LEU A 869 -16.08 24.70 8.18
C LEU A 869 -17.01 24.79 9.40
N ALA A 870 -18.05 25.63 9.38
CA ALA A 870 -19.05 25.66 10.44
C ALA A 870 -19.81 24.32 10.57
N THR A 871 -20.02 23.60 9.46
CA THR A 871 -20.75 22.32 9.45
C THR A 871 -20.08 21.23 10.31
N PRO A 872 -18.78 20.90 10.12
CA PRO A 872 -18.09 19.95 11.00
C PRO A 872 -17.93 20.48 12.44
N ALA A 873 -17.77 21.80 12.64
CA ALA A 873 -17.71 22.39 13.98
C ALA A 873 -19.02 22.18 14.76
N LEU A 874 -20.17 22.39 14.12
CA LEU A 874 -21.49 22.13 14.70
C LEU A 874 -21.72 20.66 15.02
N LEU A 875 -21.19 19.73 14.20
CA LEU A 875 -21.26 18.30 14.48
C LEU A 875 -20.46 17.93 15.74
N VAL A 876 -19.25 18.46 15.89
CA VAL A 876 -18.42 18.25 17.10
C VAL A 876 -19.12 18.82 18.33
N MET A 877 -19.67 20.03 18.23
CA MET A 877 -20.45 20.64 19.32
C MET A 877 -21.72 19.85 19.63
N ALA A 878 -22.41 19.26 18.65
CA ALA A 878 -23.58 18.42 18.89
C ALA A 878 -23.23 17.12 19.66
N ILE A 879 -22.04 16.55 19.41
CA ILE A 879 -21.56 15.35 20.12
C ILE A 879 -21.12 15.71 21.54
N ALA A 880 -20.43 16.83 21.71
CA ALA A 880 -19.87 17.29 22.97
C ALA A 880 -20.86 18.09 23.85
N ALA A 881 -22.12 18.21 23.43
CA ALA A 881 -23.12 19.03 24.12
C ALA A 881 -23.42 18.49 25.54
N PRO A 882 -23.41 19.34 26.58
CA PRO A 882 -23.66 18.91 27.96
C PRO A 882 -25.09 18.43 28.21
N GLY A 883 -26.05 18.89 27.39
CA GLY A 883 -27.46 18.60 27.54
C GLY A 883 -28.17 18.29 26.22
N ARG A 884 -29.33 17.63 26.31
CA ARG A 884 -30.16 17.28 25.13
C ARG A 884 -30.64 18.51 24.36
N GLU A 885 -30.85 19.64 25.06
CA GLU A 885 -31.28 20.91 24.47
C GLU A 885 -30.24 21.50 23.51
N TRP A 886 -28.98 21.63 23.96
CA TRP A 886 -27.89 22.15 23.13
C TRP A 886 -27.52 21.19 21.99
N ARG A 887 -27.62 19.87 22.22
CA ARG A 887 -27.48 18.87 21.16
C ARG A 887 -28.54 19.07 20.08
N PHE A 888 -29.79 19.26 20.48
CA PHE A 888 -30.89 19.54 19.56
C PHE A 888 -30.69 20.86 18.80
N ALA A 889 -30.28 21.94 19.49
CA ALA A 889 -30.01 23.24 18.87
C ALA A 889 -28.86 23.19 17.84
N CYS A 890 -27.76 22.48 18.14
CA CYS A 890 -26.66 22.29 17.21
C CYS A 890 -27.08 21.48 15.97
N ILE A 891 -27.90 20.43 16.13
CA ILE A 891 -28.45 19.66 15.01
C ILE A 891 -29.35 20.54 14.14
N LEU A 892 -30.18 21.40 14.74
CA LEU A 892 -31.04 22.32 14.00
C LEU A 892 -30.22 23.35 13.20
N ALA A 893 -29.16 23.91 13.79
CA ALA A 893 -28.22 24.77 13.07
C ALA A 893 -27.51 24.00 11.93
N GLY A 894 -27.19 22.72 12.15
CA GLY A 894 -26.65 21.83 11.13
C GLY A 894 -27.60 21.61 9.94
N ILE A 895 -28.91 21.50 10.19
CA ILE A 895 -29.93 21.43 9.12
C ILE A 895 -29.92 22.71 8.29
N ALA A 896 -29.88 23.88 8.95
CA ALA A 896 -29.81 25.16 8.26
C ALA A 896 -28.53 25.26 7.39
N CYS A 897 -27.38 24.82 7.90
CA CYS A 897 -26.12 24.75 7.14
C CYS A 897 -26.22 23.78 5.95
N ALA A 898 -26.79 22.58 6.12
CA ALA A 898 -26.95 21.62 5.03
C ALA A 898 -27.84 22.15 3.91
N LEU A 899 -28.94 22.82 4.26
CA LEU A 899 -29.87 23.42 3.30
C LEU A 899 -29.27 24.58 2.51
N GLN A 900 -28.24 25.27 3.02
CA GLN A 900 -27.53 26.29 2.23
C GLN A 900 -26.93 25.74 0.94
N TYR A 901 -26.52 24.46 0.94
CA TYR A 901 -25.98 23.78 -0.25
C TYR A 901 -27.07 23.35 -1.25
N ALA A 902 -28.35 23.43 -0.88
CA ALA A 902 -29.45 23.11 -1.80
C ALA A 902 -29.57 24.11 -2.96
N ALA A 903 -29.04 25.32 -2.80
CA ALA A 903 -28.97 26.34 -3.85
C ALA A 903 -28.03 25.92 -5.02
N LEU A 904 -27.13 24.95 -4.80
CA LEU A 904 -26.17 24.48 -5.79
C LEU A 904 -26.74 23.26 -6.52
N LYS A 905 -27.02 23.39 -7.82
CA LYS A 905 -27.59 22.30 -8.64
C LYS A 905 -26.91 20.93 -8.47
N PRO A 906 -25.57 20.78 -8.49
CA PRO A 906 -24.93 19.47 -8.36
C PRO A 906 -25.03 18.89 -6.93
N LEU A 907 -25.00 19.75 -5.91
CA LEU A 907 -25.02 19.32 -4.49
C LEU A 907 -26.43 19.27 -3.89
N ARG A 908 -27.46 19.71 -4.62
CA ARG A 908 -28.84 19.79 -4.14
C ARG A 908 -29.37 18.47 -3.57
N ARG A 909 -29.11 17.35 -4.26
CA ARG A 909 -29.55 16.02 -3.80
C ARG A 909 -28.84 15.62 -2.50
N ALA A 910 -27.53 15.85 -2.42
CA ALA A 910 -26.72 15.58 -1.24
C ALA A 910 -27.14 16.45 -0.03
N ALA A 911 -27.45 17.73 -0.27
CA ALA A 911 -27.95 18.66 0.74
C ALA A 911 -29.27 18.19 1.35
N PHE A 912 -30.25 17.79 0.52
CA PHE A 912 -31.52 17.26 1.03
C PHE A 912 -31.36 15.94 1.78
N THR A 913 -30.44 15.06 1.36
CA THR A 913 -30.16 13.85 2.14
C THR A 913 -29.51 14.16 3.49
N ALA A 914 -28.54 15.08 3.53
CA ALA A 914 -27.90 15.47 4.78
C ALA A 914 -28.88 16.17 5.74
N ALA A 915 -29.76 17.02 5.22
CA ALA A 915 -30.83 17.64 6.01
C ALA A 915 -31.82 16.58 6.55
N GLY A 916 -32.18 15.60 5.73
CA GLY A 916 -33.08 14.51 6.14
C GLY A 916 -32.48 13.59 7.20
N THR A 917 -31.20 13.21 7.09
CA THR A 917 -30.52 12.44 8.15
C THR A 917 -30.44 13.23 9.45
N LEU A 918 -30.08 14.52 9.39
CA LEU A 918 -30.04 15.38 10.56
C LEU A 918 -31.42 15.59 11.19
N ALA A 919 -32.50 15.61 10.39
CA ALA A 919 -33.86 15.69 10.92
C ALA A 919 -34.27 14.43 11.71
N VAL A 920 -33.90 13.23 11.23
CA VAL A 920 -34.12 11.98 12.00
C VAL A 920 -33.32 12.00 13.30
N LEU A 921 -32.06 12.45 13.26
CA LEU A 921 -31.24 12.61 14.47
C LEU A 921 -31.80 13.65 15.43
N ALA A 922 -32.38 14.75 14.91
CA ALA A 922 -33.06 15.76 15.73
C ALA A 922 -34.26 15.16 16.46
N PHE A 923 -35.04 14.30 15.79
CA PHE A 923 -36.16 13.59 16.39
C PHE A 923 -35.71 12.62 17.50
N TRP A 924 -34.56 11.96 17.35
CA TRP A 924 -34.04 11.10 18.42
C TRP A 924 -33.43 11.89 19.58
N ALA A 925 -32.85 13.06 19.30
CA ALA A 925 -32.19 13.89 20.30
C ALA A 925 -33.14 14.85 21.04
N GLN A 926 -34.39 15.01 20.58
CA GLN A 926 -35.35 15.95 21.15
C GLN A 926 -35.56 15.73 22.66
N PRO A 927 -35.61 16.82 23.47
CA PRO A 927 -35.78 16.74 24.92
C PRO A 927 -37.25 16.81 25.39
N PHE A 928 -38.22 17.01 24.51
CA PHE A 928 -39.60 17.38 24.83
C PHE A 928 -40.53 16.21 25.18
N ILE A 929 -40.36 15.02 24.58
CA ILE A 929 -41.28 13.87 24.70
C ILE A 929 -40.52 12.59 25.11
N THR A 930 -40.98 11.88 26.14
CA THR A 930 -40.45 10.58 26.58
C THR A 930 -41.47 9.45 26.34
N TRP A 931 -41.09 8.45 25.55
CA TRP A 931 -41.97 7.33 25.18
C TRP A 931 -41.83 6.13 26.13
N PRO A 932 -42.91 5.34 26.36
CA PRO A 932 -42.84 4.11 27.15
C PRO A 932 -41.91 3.05 26.56
N GLU A 933 -41.21 2.29 27.42
CA GLU A 933 -40.21 1.28 27.04
C GLU A 933 -40.68 0.23 26.01
N LEU A 934 -41.96 -0.15 26.07
CA LEU A 934 -42.56 -1.19 25.21
C LEU A 934 -42.69 -0.77 23.73
N ILE A 935 -42.82 0.53 23.45
CA ILE A 935 -43.09 1.05 22.09
C ILE A 935 -42.05 2.07 21.62
N ARG A 936 -41.01 2.30 22.45
CA ARG A 936 -40.02 3.34 22.20
C ARG A 936 -39.24 3.08 20.93
N LEU A 937 -38.84 1.83 20.69
CA LEU A 937 -38.03 1.47 19.52
C LEU A 937 -38.86 1.62 18.24
N GLU A 938 -40.10 1.14 18.25
CA GLU A 938 -41.06 1.20 17.15
C GLU A 938 -41.31 2.66 16.73
N ILE A 939 -41.63 3.54 17.70
CA ILE A 939 -41.87 4.97 17.44
C ILE A 939 -40.59 5.64 16.93
N SER A 940 -39.42 5.28 17.45
CA SER A 940 -38.15 5.85 17.00
C SER A 940 -37.79 5.49 15.55
N LEU A 941 -38.27 4.34 15.05
CA LEU A 941 -38.01 3.87 13.68
C LEU A 941 -38.98 4.45 12.65
N ILE A 942 -40.13 5.01 13.04
CA ILE A 942 -41.12 5.59 12.11
C ILE A 942 -40.50 6.74 11.28
N PRO A 943 -39.86 7.78 11.86
CA PRO A 943 -39.25 8.85 11.08
C PRO A 943 -38.13 8.34 10.16
N ALA A 944 -37.39 7.31 10.58
CA ALA A 944 -36.37 6.67 9.75
C ALA A 944 -37.01 5.96 8.54
N ALA A 945 -38.10 5.24 8.73
CA ALA A 945 -38.85 4.59 7.64
C ALA A 945 -39.41 5.61 6.64
N VAL A 946 -40.00 6.72 7.14
CA VAL A 946 -40.47 7.83 6.30
C VAL A 946 -39.32 8.46 5.52
N TYR A 947 -38.15 8.66 6.15
CA TYR A 947 -36.96 9.16 5.49
C TYR A 947 -36.46 8.21 4.40
N ILE A 948 -36.37 6.90 4.65
CA ILE A 948 -35.98 5.88 3.67
C ILE A 948 -36.91 5.92 2.43
N ARG A 949 -38.22 6.12 2.64
CA ARG A 949 -39.19 6.30 1.57
C ARG A 949 -38.97 7.59 0.76
N SER A 950 -38.61 8.68 1.43
CA SER A 950 -38.37 9.99 0.82
C SER A 950 -37.11 10.04 -0.07
N LEU A 951 -36.13 9.17 0.17
CA LEU A 951 -34.90 9.08 -0.64
C LEU A 951 -35.17 8.82 -2.12
N GLU A 952 -36.25 8.09 -2.44
CA GLU A 952 -36.68 7.85 -3.82
C GLU A 952 -37.07 9.16 -4.53
N ALA A 953 -37.69 10.11 -3.83
CA ALA A 953 -38.05 11.40 -4.38
C ALA A 953 -36.81 12.29 -4.65
N VAL A 954 -35.74 12.11 -3.86
CA VAL A 954 -34.50 12.91 -3.97
C VAL A 954 -33.58 12.39 -5.09
N TRP A 955 -33.39 11.07 -5.20
CA TRP A 955 -32.44 10.45 -6.14
C TRP A 955 -33.08 9.76 -7.34
N GLY A 956 -34.40 9.59 -7.34
CA GLY A 956 -35.14 8.90 -8.39
C GLY A 956 -35.16 7.38 -8.24
N LYS A 957 -36.02 6.74 -9.05
CA LYS A 957 -36.17 5.28 -9.10
C LYS A 957 -34.98 4.66 -9.82
N SER A 958 -34.08 4.01 -9.08
CA SER A 958 -32.95 3.25 -9.63
C SER A 958 -32.82 1.88 -8.96
N ARG A 959 -32.20 0.92 -9.66
CA ARG A 959 -31.92 -0.42 -9.09
C ARG A 959 -31.06 -0.33 -7.82
N TRP A 960 -30.12 0.62 -7.79
CA TRP A 960 -29.30 0.89 -6.61
C TRP A 960 -30.15 1.44 -5.45
N MET A 961 -31.04 2.40 -5.71
CA MET A 961 -31.94 2.95 -4.69
C MET A 961 -32.87 1.87 -4.12
N TYR A 962 -33.43 1.00 -4.96
CA TYR A 962 -34.25 -0.12 -4.51
C TYR A 962 -33.47 -1.09 -3.59
N ASN A 963 -32.22 -1.42 -3.93
CA ASN A 963 -31.36 -2.24 -3.08
C ASN A 963 -31.01 -1.54 -1.76
N LEU A 964 -30.70 -0.23 -1.80
CA LEU A 964 -30.40 0.57 -0.61
C LEU A 964 -31.61 0.64 0.34
N GLN A 965 -32.79 0.93 -0.18
CA GLN A 965 -34.03 0.92 0.62
C GLN A 965 -34.29 -0.45 1.22
N THR A 966 -34.09 -1.53 0.45
CA THR A 966 -34.23 -2.90 0.95
C THR A 966 -33.26 -3.19 2.10
N ALA A 967 -32.01 -2.75 1.98
CA ALA A 967 -31.01 -2.89 3.04
C ALA A 967 -31.38 -2.08 4.28
N LEU A 968 -31.79 -0.82 4.13
CA LEU A 968 -32.15 0.06 5.25
C LEU A 968 -33.39 -0.43 6.00
N TYR A 969 -34.45 -0.83 5.30
CA TYR A 969 -35.61 -1.46 5.93
C TYR A 969 -35.27 -2.84 6.54
N GLY A 970 -34.36 -3.59 5.92
CA GLY A 970 -33.81 -4.82 6.49
C GLY A 970 -33.08 -4.58 7.82
N LEU A 971 -32.35 -3.47 7.95
CA LEU A 971 -31.74 -3.05 9.21
C LEU A 971 -32.80 -2.66 10.26
N CYS A 972 -33.89 -2.00 9.87
CA CYS A 972 -35.02 -1.74 10.78
C CYS A 972 -35.64 -3.05 11.30
N LEU A 973 -35.89 -4.02 10.42
CA LEU A 973 -36.39 -5.35 10.79
C LEU A 973 -35.39 -6.09 11.69
N LEU A 974 -34.10 -6.03 11.39
CA LEU A 974 -33.05 -6.63 12.22
C LEU A 974 -33.03 -6.01 13.62
N ALA A 975 -33.15 -4.69 13.74
CA ALA A 975 -33.20 -4.00 15.04
C ALA A 975 -34.39 -4.50 15.88
N LEU A 976 -35.58 -4.63 15.28
CA LEU A 976 -36.75 -5.20 15.95
C LEU A 976 -36.55 -6.68 16.34
N THR A 977 -35.89 -7.48 15.49
CA THR A 977 -35.57 -8.88 15.85
C THR A 977 -34.61 -8.97 17.02
N LEU A 978 -33.54 -8.16 17.03
CA LEU A 978 -32.56 -8.15 18.11
C LEU A 978 -33.18 -7.69 19.43
N ASP A 979 -34.08 -6.72 19.37
CA ASP A 979 -34.83 -6.27 20.54
C ASP A 979 -35.70 -7.40 21.12
N ALA A 980 -36.49 -8.08 20.27
CA ALA A 980 -37.30 -9.23 20.68
C ALA A 980 -36.45 -10.37 21.29
N PHE A 981 -35.24 -10.61 20.78
CA PHE A 981 -34.29 -11.57 21.36
C PHE A 981 -33.70 -11.10 22.69
N ALA A 982 -33.38 -9.81 22.82
CA ALA A 982 -32.72 -9.24 24.00
C ALA A 982 -33.69 -9.11 25.19
N THR A 983 -34.93 -8.70 24.95
CA THR A 983 -35.95 -8.54 25.99
C THR A 983 -36.57 -9.88 26.41
N ASN A 984 -36.55 -10.88 25.53
CA ASN A 984 -37.16 -12.20 25.70
C ASN A 984 -38.65 -12.12 26.09
N ARG A 985 -39.33 -11.02 25.72
CA ARG A 985 -40.74 -10.79 25.99
C ARG A 985 -41.59 -11.29 24.82
N LEU A 986 -42.68 -11.98 25.14
CA LEU A 986 -43.64 -12.43 24.13
C LEU A 986 -44.27 -11.25 23.37
N ALA A 987 -44.49 -10.11 24.03
CA ALA A 987 -45.07 -8.92 23.41
C ALA A 987 -44.23 -8.40 22.23
N ASP A 988 -42.91 -8.32 22.38
CA ASP A 988 -41.99 -7.80 21.36
C ASP A 988 -41.90 -8.77 20.17
N ALA A 989 -41.92 -10.09 20.44
CA ALA A 989 -42.00 -11.12 19.40
C ALA A 989 -43.34 -11.09 18.63
N LEU A 990 -44.46 -10.79 19.32
CA LEU A 990 -45.78 -10.66 18.69
C LEU A 990 -45.92 -9.38 17.87
N ILE A 991 -45.36 -8.26 18.32
CA ILE A 991 -45.32 -6.99 17.57
C ILE A 991 -44.49 -7.18 16.30
N LEU A 992 -43.32 -7.82 16.41
CA LEU A 992 -42.47 -8.18 15.27
C LEU A 992 -43.19 -9.11 14.28
N GLU A 993 -43.89 -10.14 14.76
CA GLU A 993 -44.69 -11.03 13.92
C GLU A 993 -45.82 -10.27 13.22
N GLY A 994 -46.50 -9.37 13.92
CA GLY A 994 -47.52 -8.48 13.36
C GLY A 994 -46.98 -7.59 12.24
N VAL A 995 -45.81 -6.99 12.42
CA VAL A 995 -45.13 -6.19 11.40
C VAL A 995 -44.71 -7.05 10.20
N CYS A 996 -44.16 -8.25 10.43
CA CYS A 996 -43.80 -9.18 9.37
C CYS A 996 -45.02 -9.61 8.55
N LEU A 997 -46.15 -9.92 9.20
CA LEU A 997 -47.40 -10.29 8.54
C LEU A 997 -48.00 -9.12 7.75
N ALA A 998 -48.00 -7.91 8.31
CA ALA A 998 -48.48 -6.70 7.65
C ALA A 998 -47.67 -6.37 6.38
N VAL A 999 -46.39 -6.74 6.32
CA VAL A 999 -45.54 -6.60 5.12
C VAL A 999 -45.71 -7.79 4.17
N LEU A 1000 -45.85 -9.01 4.70
CA LEU A 1000 -45.96 -10.24 3.92
C LEU A 1000 -47.24 -10.28 3.08
N VAL A 1001 -48.38 -9.89 3.64
CA VAL A 1001 -49.69 -9.96 2.96
C VAL A 1001 -49.74 -9.09 1.69
N PRO A 1002 -49.39 -7.78 1.73
CA PRO A 1002 -49.30 -6.97 0.52
C PRO A 1002 -48.19 -7.42 -0.44
N SER A 1003 -47.08 -7.95 0.08
CA SER A 1003 -45.95 -8.40 -0.74
C SER A 1003 -46.30 -9.64 -1.58
N CYS A 1004 -47.12 -10.53 -1.04
CA CYS A 1004 -47.66 -11.68 -1.75
C CYS A 1004 -48.68 -11.26 -2.81
N ALA A 1005 -49.54 -10.27 -2.52
CA ALA A 1005 -50.51 -9.73 -3.47
C ALA A 1005 -49.87 -8.94 -4.63
N GLY A 1006 -48.81 -8.17 -4.34
CA GLY A 1006 -48.12 -7.29 -5.31
C GLY A 1006 -47.02 -7.94 -6.14
N LYS A 1007 -46.80 -9.26 -6.07
CA LYS A 1007 -45.70 -10.01 -6.73
C LYS A 1007 -44.28 -9.53 -6.33
N CYS A 1008 -44.10 -8.90 -5.18
CA CYS A 1008 -42.80 -8.45 -4.66
C CYS A 1008 -42.02 -9.60 -4.00
N ARG A 1009 -41.40 -10.47 -4.82
CA ARG A 1009 -40.74 -11.72 -4.37
C ARG A 1009 -39.70 -11.54 -3.26
N ARG A 1010 -38.97 -10.42 -3.22
CA ARG A 1010 -37.92 -10.17 -2.20
C ARG A 1010 -38.49 -9.90 -0.82
N TRP A 1011 -39.49 -9.02 -0.73
CA TRP A 1011 -40.14 -8.69 0.54
C TRP A 1011 -40.91 -9.87 1.11
N ALA A 1012 -41.54 -10.67 0.26
CA ALA A 1012 -42.19 -11.92 0.67
C ALA A 1012 -41.18 -12.93 1.25
N PHE A 1013 -39.98 -13.03 0.67
CA PHE A 1013 -38.94 -13.93 1.19
C PHE A 1013 -38.32 -13.43 2.50
N ILE A 1014 -38.02 -12.13 2.60
CA ILE A 1014 -37.43 -11.53 3.81
C ILE A 1014 -38.43 -11.59 4.98
N SER A 1015 -39.65 -11.07 4.80
CA SER A 1015 -40.68 -11.10 5.86
C SER A 1015 -41.13 -12.52 6.21
N GLY A 1016 -41.30 -13.40 5.22
CA GLY A 1016 -41.67 -14.80 5.45
C GLY A 1016 -40.55 -15.61 6.11
N GLY A 1017 -39.29 -15.36 5.76
CA GLY A 1017 -38.13 -15.97 6.41
C GLY A 1017 -37.97 -15.53 7.86
N THR A 1018 -38.16 -14.23 8.14
CA THR A 1018 -38.14 -13.70 9.51
C THR A 1018 -39.29 -14.26 10.34
N ALA A 1019 -40.52 -14.29 9.80
CA ALA A 1019 -41.68 -14.89 10.48
C ALA A 1019 -41.48 -16.39 10.78
N LEU A 1020 -40.93 -17.16 9.82
CA LEU A 1020 -40.56 -18.56 10.04
C LEU A 1020 -39.49 -18.70 11.13
N GLY A 1021 -38.48 -17.82 11.13
CA GLY A 1021 -37.44 -17.80 12.16
C GLY A 1021 -38.01 -17.57 13.55
N VAL A 1022 -38.95 -16.62 13.70
CA VAL A 1022 -39.68 -16.37 14.94
C VAL A 1022 -40.50 -17.60 15.35
N ALA A 1023 -41.22 -18.24 14.43
CA ALA A 1023 -41.98 -19.46 14.70
C ALA A 1023 -41.10 -20.65 15.14
N LEU A 1024 -39.93 -20.83 14.51
CA LEU A 1024 -38.95 -21.87 14.90
C LEU A 1024 -38.33 -21.59 16.27
N TYR A 1025 -38.05 -20.33 16.58
CA TYR A 1025 -37.55 -19.92 17.90
C TYR A 1025 -38.56 -20.26 19.00
N VAL A 1026 -39.85 -20.01 18.76
CA VAL A 1026 -40.94 -20.35 19.69
C VAL A 1026 -41.08 -21.87 19.89
N THR A 1027 -40.65 -22.71 18.94
CA THR A 1027 -40.85 -24.20 18.96
C THR A 1027 -39.59 -25.02 19.31
N ARG A 1028 -38.48 -24.38 19.69
CA ARG A 1028 -37.17 -25.03 19.95
C ARG A 1028 -37.14 -26.12 21.03
N SER A 1029 -38.13 -26.16 21.93
CA SER A 1029 -38.16 -27.10 23.06
C SER A 1029 -38.40 -28.58 22.67
N PHE A 1030 -38.72 -28.89 21.42
CA PHE A 1030 -39.18 -30.23 21.01
C PHE A 1030 -38.16 -31.08 20.21
N TRP A 1031 -36.93 -30.60 19.97
CA TRP A 1031 -36.04 -31.13 18.91
C TRP A 1031 -35.16 -32.34 19.28
N LEU A 1032 -34.99 -32.71 20.56
CA LEU A 1032 -34.02 -33.70 21.03
C LEU A 1032 -34.56 -35.14 21.20
N SER A 1033 -35.69 -35.50 20.60
CA SER A 1033 -36.26 -36.85 20.73
C SER A 1033 -35.67 -37.85 19.73
N ILE A 1034 -35.35 -39.08 20.18
CA ILE A 1034 -34.70 -40.14 19.37
C ILE A 1034 -35.53 -40.54 18.15
N SER A 1035 -36.85 -40.48 18.23
CA SER A 1035 -37.75 -40.83 17.12
C SER A 1035 -37.69 -39.82 15.97
N TRP A 1036 -37.21 -38.60 16.21
CA TRP A 1036 -37.32 -37.48 15.27
C TRP A 1036 -36.46 -37.60 14.01
N TRP A 1037 -35.25 -38.16 14.09
CA TRP A 1037 -34.36 -38.28 12.91
C TRP A 1037 -34.87 -39.31 11.90
N VAL A 1038 -35.54 -40.37 12.37
CA VAL A 1038 -36.17 -41.37 11.50
C VAL A 1038 -37.34 -40.73 10.74
N TYR A 1039 -38.14 -39.91 11.41
CA TYR A 1039 -39.22 -39.15 10.76
C TYR A 1039 -38.69 -38.15 9.74
N LEU A 1040 -37.62 -37.43 10.05
CA LEU A 1040 -36.96 -36.52 9.12
C LEU A 1040 -36.37 -37.25 7.91
N LEU A 1041 -35.72 -38.39 8.11
CA LEU A 1041 -35.16 -39.19 7.01
C LEU A 1041 -36.26 -39.76 6.11
N ALA A 1042 -37.31 -40.34 6.70
CA ALA A 1042 -38.44 -40.90 5.97
C ALA A 1042 -39.21 -39.81 5.20
N ALA A 1043 -39.47 -38.66 5.84
CA ALA A 1043 -40.09 -37.50 5.18
C ALA A 1043 -39.19 -36.93 4.07
N GLY A 1044 -37.87 -36.85 4.30
CA GLY A 1044 -36.90 -36.38 3.32
C GLY A 1044 -36.83 -37.26 2.07
N ILE A 1045 -36.73 -38.59 2.25
CA ILE A 1045 -36.75 -39.57 1.16
C ILE A 1045 -38.11 -39.55 0.45
N GLY A 1046 -39.21 -39.46 1.20
CA GLY A 1046 -40.56 -39.35 0.64
C GLY A 1046 -40.74 -38.12 -0.26
N LEU A 1047 -40.23 -36.96 0.17
CA LEU A 1047 -40.27 -35.72 -0.61
C LEU A 1047 -39.37 -35.78 -1.86
N ILE A 1048 -38.20 -36.42 -1.77
CA ILE A 1048 -37.31 -36.62 -2.93
C ILE A 1048 -37.95 -37.58 -3.94
N LEU A 1049 -38.53 -38.70 -3.48
CA LEU A 1049 -39.24 -39.66 -4.35
C LEU A 1049 -40.50 -39.04 -4.96
N PHE A 1050 -41.22 -38.21 -4.20
CA PHE A 1050 -42.36 -37.45 -4.72
C PHE A 1050 -41.92 -36.45 -5.80
N ALA A 1051 -40.83 -35.71 -5.58
CA ALA A 1051 -40.26 -34.81 -6.58
C ALA A 1051 -39.83 -35.57 -7.84
N ALA A 1052 -39.10 -36.69 -7.68
CA ALA A 1052 -38.63 -37.52 -8.78
C ALA A 1052 -39.77 -38.14 -9.59
N ARG A 1053 -40.83 -38.66 -8.94
CA ARG A 1053 -42.01 -39.22 -9.62
C ARG A 1053 -42.79 -38.16 -10.37
N ASN A 1054 -42.91 -36.96 -9.80
CA ASN A 1054 -43.61 -35.84 -10.43
C ASN A 1054 -42.83 -35.26 -11.63
N GLU A 1055 -41.51 -35.48 -11.66
CA GLU A 1055 -40.63 -35.15 -12.78
C GLU A 1055 -40.63 -36.25 -13.87
N MET A 1056 -40.71 -37.52 -13.48
CA MET A 1056 -40.84 -38.66 -14.40
C MET A 1056 -42.20 -38.72 -15.10
N LYS A 1057 -43.31 -38.37 -14.45
CA LYS A 1057 -44.64 -38.29 -15.08
C LYS A 1057 -44.77 -37.18 -16.13
N LYS A 1058 -43.77 -36.31 -16.24
CA LYS A 1058 -43.76 -35.14 -17.12
C LYS A 1058 -42.74 -35.26 -18.26
N ARG A 1059 -41.96 -36.35 -18.29
CA ARG A 1059 -41.27 -36.84 -19.49
C ARG A 1059 -42.17 -37.85 -20.17
#